data_AF-A0A7S0WQ18-F1
#
_entry.id   AF-A0A7S0WQ18-F1
#
_cell.length_a   1.000
_cell.length_b   1.000
_cell.length_c   1.000
_cell.angle_alpha   90.00
_cell.angle_beta   90.00
_cell.angle_gamma   90.00
#
_symmetry.space_group_name_H-M   'P 1'
#
loop_
_entity.id
_entity.type
_entity.pdbx_description
1 polymer ?
#
loop_
_entity_poly.entity_id
_entity_poly.type
_entity_poly.pdbx_seq_one_letter_code
_entity_poly.pdbx_strand_id
1 'polypeptide(L)'
;MAERPQKRMKTAQTLSAVPVQDYKYNAQNVFAHIQSGSVDAEILFNRPHTIAILDERPVARGHAILIVKAPAATILHDIPEAAARDIIPDLQTLTRAVQSATKCSGIQVLQNSGPAAGQTVPQLHFHIIPHYTPSSSQQDGAGDGSAASSGSAPLTVLPPPSQRAPLEPAQAGPLAAAIRNALPASYAPGFHHWAASSDDMEALGHALQAHLGRAGTCLLLTGNLGAGKSTISRGFVRAFCRDASLDVPSPTFLLCLSYREDEAHEARAAGPPPGEGGDVPMSEGGAQAPGAVHHMDPYRLGQKADKMSGLISYEEAFERDVCLIEWPDRMPKAVMDLPKRGVTVAVSGTGIQAVGRHVVITPLSPDDPSAAVLAAWRTAGALPQVSVPWRQSTAAASTDASGQLMPRSAAVQQLLASEPASWVVLGIESSCDDTAAAVLRGDGTVLAHKIASQTGLHEQYGGVKPDVARDAHAAAIGATVEGCLQEAGVKPEQLSAVAVTVGPGLSLCLQVGLRHALTIAARHQIPLVPVHHMEAHSLVVRLPSLYPPLAPAPPAPGAPTTPPAFPALLLLVSGGHNMLVLCQGIGRHRILGTTLDDSAGECFDKVARLLGVNAIPGGPHLERLAAGGDPAKFKLTLPMQNGMHKASCNFSFSGLKTSVAKLVDDQRALLGLPPAQVGPKALADKAAAAAAAAIGPDGGAPEGAGSEAQAEGERAFERVAADIAASFQRTVVAFLQQRTRRALGWLKDDCAQHGGEMATCLVVAGGVAANTAVREGLTAVAGEFGIPCMYPPIKYCTDNGLMVAWAGVERLRLGLFTMPPADTSAVEKHVDVLPRWPLGPTDPRSVVAPSCNKHRTT
;
A
#
# COMPACT_ATOMS: atom_id res chain seq x y z
N MET A 1 -1.38 15.94 51.78
CA MET A 1 -1.29 14.54 52.23
C MET A 1 -2.36 13.73 51.50
N ALA A 2 -1.96 12.95 50.50
CA ALA A 2 -2.67 11.78 49.98
C ALA A 2 -1.65 11.04 49.09
N GLU A 3 -1.22 9.86 49.54
CA GLU A 3 -0.15 9.05 48.98
C GLU A 3 -0.53 8.49 47.59
N ARG A 4 0.39 8.59 46.62
CA ARG A 4 0.33 7.81 45.38
C ARG A 4 0.89 6.41 45.67
N PRO A 5 0.24 5.32 45.21
CA PRO A 5 0.62 3.97 45.58
C PRO A 5 1.93 3.55 44.90
N GLN A 6 2.95 3.28 45.71
CA GLN A 6 4.16 2.56 45.30
C GLN A 6 3.80 1.10 44.99
N LYS A 7 3.69 0.74 43.70
CA LYS A 7 3.91 -0.65 43.28
C LYS A 7 5.37 -0.80 42.88
N ARG A 8 6.16 -1.35 43.81
CA ARG A 8 7.54 -1.84 43.63
C ARG A 8 7.64 -2.62 42.31
N MET A 9 8.31 -2.05 41.30
CA MET A 9 8.95 -2.86 40.27
C MET A 9 10.06 -3.66 40.94
N LYS A 10 10.08 -4.97 40.68
CA LYS A 10 11.08 -5.89 41.18
C LYS A 10 12.49 -5.41 40.80
N THR A 11 13.36 -5.57 41.79
CA THR A 11 14.77 -5.26 41.91
C THR A 11 15.61 -5.42 40.64
N ALA A 12 16.52 -4.47 40.42
CA ALA A 12 17.55 -4.40 39.37
C ALA A 12 18.65 -5.48 39.45
N GLN A 13 18.29 -6.74 39.72
CA GLN A 13 19.20 -7.88 39.78
C GLN A 13 18.83 -8.91 38.70
N THR A 14 19.33 -8.72 37.46
CA THR A 14 19.64 -9.73 36.40
C THR A 14 19.66 -9.11 34.99
N LEU A 15 20.47 -8.06 34.75
CA LEU A 15 20.84 -7.67 33.38
C LEU A 15 22.36 -7.76 33.11
N SER A 16 23.18 -7.97 34.14
CA SER A 16 24.65 -7.98 34.03
C SER A 16 25.24 -9.26 33.43
N ALA A 17 24.41 -10.17 32.88
CA ALA A 17 24.86 -11.49 32.41
C ALA A 17 24.46 -11.84 30.96
N VAL A 18 23.80 -10.92 30.24
CA VAL A 18 23.39 -11.19 28.84
C VAL A 18 24.56 -10.90 27.89
N PRO A 19 25.04 -11.88 27.10
CA PRO A 19 26.04 -11.65 26.06
C PRO A 19 25.56 -10.59 25.06
N VAL A 20 26.48 -9.78 24.51
CA VAL A 20 26.09 -8.70 23.58
C VAL A 20 25.39 -9.21 22.32
N GLN A 21 25.69 -10.45 21.89
CA GLN A 21 25.02 -11.11 20.76
C GLN A 21 23.54 -11.42 21.05
N ASP A 22 23.17 -11.60 22.31
CA ASP A 22 21.81 -11.94 22.75
C ASP A 22 21.02 -10.72 23.25
N TYR A 23 21.62 -9.53 23.21
CA TYR A 23 20.99 -8.29 23.65
C TYR A 23 20.06 -7.73 22.58
N LYS A 24 18.77 -8.10 22.65
CA LYS A 24 17.76 -7.80 21.63
C LYS A 24 16.98 -6.52 21.91
N TYR A 25 16.49 -5.93 20.83
CA TYR A 25 15.58 -4.79 20.87
C TYR A 25 14.31 -5.12 21.65
N ASN A 26 13.82 -4.16 22.43
CA ASN A 26 12.53 -4.29 23.14
C ASN A 26 11.60 -3.13 22.75
N ALA A 27 10.45 -3.42 22.16
CA ALA A 27 9.47 -2.40 21.76
C ALA A 27 8.80 -1.65 22.93
N GLN A 28 8.92 -2.16 24.15
CA GLN A 28 8.39 -1.56 25.39
C GLN A 28 9.45 -0.74 26.15
N ASN A 29 10.52 -0.33 25.47
CA ASN A 29 11.56 0.47 26.09
C ASN A 29 11.17 1.95 26.17
N VAL A 30 11.77 2.70 27.10
CA VAL A 30 11.45 4.12 27.32
C VAL A 30 11.65 4.99 26.07
N PHE A 31 12.64 4.70 25.22
CA PHE A 31 12.86 5.42 23.98
C PHE A 31 11.79 5.11 22.93
N ALA A 32 11.26 3.89 22.89
CA ALA A 32 10.09 3.57 22.07
C ALA A 32 8.84 4.35 22.55
N HIS A 33 8.67 4.51 23.86
CA HIS A 33 7.59 5.34 24.41
C HIS A 33 7.77 6.83 24.08
N ILE A 34 8.99 7.36 24.16
CA ILE A 34 9.30 8.74 23.71
C ILE A 34 9.03 8.90 22.20
N GLN A 35 9.43 7.92 21.38
CA GLN A 35 9.16 7.93 19.94
C GLN A 35 7.65 7.92 19.64
N SER A 36 6.85 7.24 20.45
CA SER A 36 5.38 7.19 20.33
C SER A 36 4.66 8.40 20.94
N GLY A 37 5.36 9.28 21.66
CA GLY A 37 4.76 10.39 22.42
C GLY A 37 4.04 9.97 23.71
N SER A 38 4.18 8.72 24.15
CA SER A 38 3.57 8.22 25.40
C SER A 38 4.32 8.67 26.66
N VAL A 39 5.53 9.20 26.51
CA VAL A 39 6.37 9.76 27.57
C VAL A 39 6.89 11.11 27.11
N ASP A 40 6.67 12.14 27.92
CA ASP A 40 7.18 13.49 27.65
C ASP A 40 8.71 13.50 27.71
N ALA A 41 9.32 14.19 26.75
CA ALA A 41 10.75 14.44 26.69
C ALA A 41 11.03 15.79 26.03
N GLU A 42 12.11 16.45 26.44
CA GLU A 42 12.54 17.71 25.85
C GLU A 42 13.23 17.44 24.49
N ILE A 43 12.45 17.53 23.41
CA ILE A 43 12.92 17.22 22.04
C ILE A 43 13.76 18.38 21.49
N LEU A 44 14.97 18.05 21.03
CA LEU A 44 15.88 18.97 20.34
C LEU A 44 15.62 18.99 18.83
N PHE A 45 15.44 17.83 18.21
CA PHE A 45 14.92 17.67 16.85
C PHE A 45 14.35 16.27 16.63
N ASN A 46 13.54 16.10 15.58
CA ASN A 46 12.94 14.80 15.23
C ASN A 46 12.94 14.63 13.70
N ARG A 47 13.75 13.69 13.20
CA ARG A 47 14.02 13.42 11.78
C ARG A 47 13.40 12.07 11.36
N PRO A 48 13.38 11.71 10.06
CA PRO A 48 12.81 10.44 9.60
C PRO A 48 13.40 9.20 10.30
N HIS A 49 14.71 9.19 10.57
CA HIS A 49 15.41 8.02 11.14
C HIS A 49 15.98 8.22 12.55
N THR A 50 16.06 9.46 13.03
CA THR A 50 16.62 9.79 14.35
C THR A 50 15.70 10.75 15.13
N ILE A 51 15.84 10.75 16.44
CA ILE A 51 15.24 11.75 17.32
C ILE A 51 16.27 12.15 18.38
N ALA A 52 16.44 13.44 18.61
CA ALA A 52 17.36 13.99 19.60
C ALA A 52 16.58 14.58 20.77
N ILE A 53 16.98 14.24 21.98
CA ILE A 53 16.40 14.74 23.23
C ILE A 53 17.49 15.29 24.16
N LEU A 54 17.10 16.19 25.06
CA LEU A 54 17.92 16.54 26.22
C LEU A 54 17.71 15.47 27.31
N ASP A 55 18.79 14.95 27.90
CA ASP A 55 18.70 13.92 28.95
C ASP A 55 18.09 14.54 30.22
N GLU A 56 17.00 13.95 30.71
CA GLU A 56 16.34 14.35 31.96
C GLU A 56 17.25 14.12 33.17
N ARG A 57 18.18 13.17 33.12
CA ARG A 57 19.12 12.87 34.20
C ARG A 57 20.57 12.97 33.72
N PRO A 58 21.03 14.19 33.40
CA PRO A 58 22.28 14.39 32.67
C PRO A 58 23.52 14.01 33.48
N VAL A 59 24.57 13.56 32.80
CA VAL A 59 25.91 13.38 33.39
C VAL A 59 26.63 14.73 33.49
N ALA A 60 26.37 15.62 32.55
CA ALA A 60 26.88 16.99 32.50
C ALA A 60 25.84 17.92 31.87
N ARG A 61 25.91 19.22 32.17
CA ARG A 61 25.01 20.22 31.58
C ARG A 61 25.08 20.14 30.05
N GLY A 62 23.93 19.92 29.41
CA GLY A 62 23.82 19.79 27.95
C GLY A 62 24.00 18.36 27.44
N HIS A 63 24.01 17.35 28.33
CA HIS A 63 23.95 15.95 27.93
C HIS A 63 22.71 15.69 27.06
N ALA A 64 22.94 15.36 25.79
CA ALA A 64 21.89 15.05 24.83
C ALA A 64 21.98 13.59 24.39
N ILE A 65 20.85 13.03 23.96
CA ILE A 65 20.74 11.66 23.47
C ILE A 65 20.20 11.69 22.05
N LEU A 66 20.93 11.08 21.11
CA LEU A 66 20.44 10.80 19.76
C LEU A 66 19.96 9.35 19.71
N ILE A 67 18.67 9.17 19.47
CA ILE A 67 18.00 7.87 19.43
C ILE A 67 17.78 7.50 17.96
N VAL A 68 18.16 6.28 17.57
CA VAL A 68 17.88 5.74 16.23
C VAL A 68 16.54 5.03 16.26
N LYS A 69 15.61 5.39 15.37
CA LYS A 69 14.23 4.86 15.36
C LYS A 69 14.11 3.42 14.87
N ALA A 70 15.12 2.92 14.15
CA ALA A 70 15.14 1.53 13.71
C ALA A 70 15.09 0.57 14.91
N PRO A 71 14.45 -0.61 14.78
CA PRO A 71 14.34 -1.60 15.85
C PRO A 71 15.66 -2.38 16.07
N ALA A 72 16.74 -1.65 16.34
CA ALA A 72 18.06 -2.18 16.63
C ALA A 72 18.39 -1.90 18.10
N ALA A 73 18.89 -2.90 18.84
CA ALA A 73 19.34 -2.68 20.22
C ALA A 73 20.73 -2.05 20.28
N THR A 74 21.63 -2.39 19.36
CA THR A 74 23.03 -1.95 19.36
C THR A 74 23.50 -1.65 17.94
N ILE A 75 24.71 -1.10 17.80
CA ILE A 75 25.33 -0.86 16.49
C ILE A 75 25.68 -2.16 15.74
N LEU A 76 25.66 -3.30 16.45
CA LEU A 76 25.99 -4.62 15.89
C LEU A 76 24.80 -5.28 15.17
N HIS A 77 23.61 -4.67 15.23
CA HIS A 77 22.41 -5.18 14.54
C HIS A 77 22.31 -4.61 13.13
N ASP A 78 21.57 -5.30 12.26
CA ASP A 78 21.25 -4.79 10.92
C ASP A 78 20.37 -3.54 11.03
N ILE A 79 20.92 -2.41 10.59
CA ILE A 79 20.23 -1.12 10.51
C ILE A 79 19.90 -0.86 9.04
N PRO A 80 18.67 -0.44 8.70
CA PRO A 80 18.34 -0.07 7.32
C PRO A 80 19.33 0.96 6.75
N GLU A 81 19.80 0.78 5.52
CA GLU A 81 20.85 1.62 4.92
C GLU A 81 20.51 3.12 4.96
N ALA A 82 19.24 3.46 4.73
CA ALA A 82 18.75 4.84 4.84
C ALA A 82 18.89 5.41 6.25
N ALA A 83 18.60 4.61 7.28
CA ALA A 83 18.80 5.01 8.67
C ALA A 83 20.29 5.11 9.01
N ALA A 84 21.11 4.15 8.57
CA ALA A 84 22.56 4.18 8.77
C ALA A 84 23.21 5.43 8.16
N ARG A 85 22.76 5.85 6.98
CA ARG A 85 23.22 7.06 6.27
C ARG A 85 22.94 8.35 7.04
N ASP A 86 21.81 8.42 7.74
CA ASP A 86 21.35 9.63 8.43
C ASP A 86 21.93 9.77 9.85
N ILE A 87 22.36 8.67 10.49
CA ILE A 87 22.90 8.68 11.87
C ILE A 87 24.10 9.63 11.99
N ILE A 88 25.10 9.51 11.10
CA ILE A 88 26.36 10.26 11.23
C ILE A 88 26.15 11.77 11.03
N PRO A 89 25.44 12.24 9.98
CA PRO A 89 25.14 13.67 9.82
C PRO A 89 24.37 14.26 11.00
N ASP A 90 23.35 13.56 11.50
CA ASP A 90 22.54 14.03 12.64
C ASP A 90 23.37 14.09 13.93
N LEU A 91 24.22 13.09 14.15
CA LEU A 91 25.14 13.04 15.30
C LEU A 91 26.16 14.18 15.27
N GLN A 92 26.77 14.44 14.11
CA GLN A 92 27.70 15.57 13.94
C GLN A 92 26.99 16.91 14.16
N THR A 93 25.78 17.05 13.66
CA THR A 93 25.00 18.29 13.77
C THR A 93 24.61 18.55 15.22
N LEU A 94 24.05 17.54 15.91
CA LEU A 94 23.71 17.63 17.32
C LEU A 94 24.93 17.96 18.18
N THR A 95 26.05 17.29 17.93
CA THR A 95 27.30 17.50 18.68
C THR A 95 27.79 18.96 18.57
N ARG A 96 27.79 19.53 17.36
CA ARG A 96 28.17 20.94 17.15
C ARG A 96 27.20 21.91 17.82
N ALA A 97 25.90 21.63 17.75
CA ALA A 97 24.89 22.46 18.39
C ALA A 97 25.02 22.45 19.92
N VAL A 98 25.23 21.27 20.51
CA VAL A 98 25.52 21.11 21.94
C VAL A 98 26.80 21.86 22.32
N GLN A 99 27.89 21.74 21.54
CA GLN A 99 29.14 22.46 21.79
C GLN A 99 28.94 23.98 21.80
N SER A 100 28.25 24.50 20.79
CA SER A 100 27.98 25.92 20.64
C SER A 100 27.13 26.46 21.79
N ALA A 101 26.04 25.78 22.14
CA ALA A 101 25.12 26.20 23.18
C ALA A 101 25.72 26.10 24.60
N THR A 102 26.58 25.11 24.83
CA THR A 102 27.16 24.86 26.16
C THR A 102 28.50 25.54 26.39
N LYS A 103 29.21 25.95 25.33
CA LYS A 103 30.59 26.46 25.37
C LYS A 103 31.56 25.53 26.10
N CYS A 104 31.34 24.23 26.00
CA CYS A 104 32.19 23.23 26.63
C CYS A 104 33.59 23.15 25.98
N SER A 105 34.60 22.79 26.76
CA SER A 105 35.97 22.63 26.30
C SER A 105 36.21 21.33 25.53
N GLY A 106 35.31 20.35 25.69
CA GLY A 106 35.35 19.09 24.95
C GLY A 106 34.00 18.38 24.95
N ILE A 107 33.82 17.40 24.07
CA ILE A 107 32.62 16.54 24.03
C ILE A 107 33.03 15.08 23.92
N GLN A 108 32.39 14.23 24.71
CA GLN A 108 32.43 12.78 24.56
C GLN A 108 31.16 12.32 23.83
N VAL A 109 31.33 11.57 22.73
CA VAL A 109 30.24 10.86 22.07
C VAL A 109 30.37 9.38 22.40
N LEU A 110 29.37 8.82 23.07
CA LEU A 110 29.41 7.46 23.59
C LEU A 110 28.25 6.61 23.05
N GLN A 111 28.58 5.43 22.53
CA GLN A 111 27.62 4.38 22.18
C GLN A 111 28.02 3.11 22.93
N ASN A 112 27.09 2.57 23.73
CA ASN A 112 27.31 1.34 24.47
C ASN A 112 26.54 0.21 23.81
N SER A 113 27.20 -0.94 23.62
CA SER A 113 26.58 -2.15 23.07
C SER A 113 26.49 -3.22 24.16
N GLY A 114 25.29 -3.39 24.71
CA GLY A 114 24.96 -4.38 25.73
C GLY A 114 25.14 -3.91 27.20
N PRO A 115 24.57 -4.65 28.17
CA PRO A 115 24.50 -4.22 29.57
C PRO A 115 25.85 -4.11 30.25
N ALA A 116 26.81 -4.98 29.90
CA ALA A 116 28.17 -4.95 30.45
C ALA A 116 28.94 -3.68 30.08
N ALA A 117 28.61 -3.06 28.94
CA ALA A 117 29.13 -1.76 28.53
C ALA A 117 28.34 -0.58 29.16
N GLY A 118 27.37 -0.84 30.04
CA GLY A 118 26.52 0.17 30.67
C GLY A 118 25.30 0.59 29.84
N GLN A 119 24.94 -0.15 28.79
CA GLN A 119 23.69 0.12 28.08
C GLN A 119 22.49 -0.34 28.91
N THR A 120 21.65 0.61 29.30
CA THR A 120 20.46 0.34 30.14
C THR A 120 19.16 0.24 29.33
N VAL A 121 19.13 0.82 28.12
CA VAL A 121 17.96 0.81 27.24
C VAL A 121 18.28 0.00 25.97
N PRO A 122 17.51 -1.07 25.66
CA PRO A 122 17.72 -1.95 24.50
C PRO A 122 17.23 -1.31 23.18
N GLN A 123 17.85 -0.19 22.83
CA GLN A 123 17.61 0.61 21.64
C GLN A 123 18.96 1.25 21.25
N LEU A 124 19.30 1.31 19.97
CA LEU A 124 20.50 2.00 19.51
C LEU A 124 20.36 3.51 19.75
N HIS A 125 21.28 4.06 20.52
CA HIS A 125 21.36 5.48 20.84
C HIS A 125 22.80 5.91 21.08
N PHE A 126 23.04 7.22 20.98
CA PHE A 126 24.32 7.86 21.22
C PHE A 126 24.14 8.93 22.29
N HIS A 127 25.05 8.96 23.25
CA HIS A 127 25.16 10.01 24.24
C HIS A 127 26.14 11.08 23.76
N ILE A 128 25.76 12.35 23.88
CA ILE A 128 26.59 13.52 23.57
C ILE A 128 26.80 14.25 24.88
N ILE A 129 27.99 14.14 25.47
CA ILE A 129 28.31 14.58 26.83
C ILE A 129 29.33 15.72 26.79
N PRO A 130 28.95 16.95 27.17
CA PRO A 130 29.88 18.07 27.29
C PRO A 130 30.84 17.93 28.47
N HIS A 131 32.09 18.34 28.29
CA HIS A 131 33.12 18.43 29.33
C HIS A 131 33.66 19.84 29.44
N TYR A 132 33.90 20.28 30.67
CA TYR A 132 34.34 21.63 31.00
C TYR A 132 35.71 21.58 31.67
N THR A 133 36.67 22.34 31.17
CA THR A 133 37.93 22.58 31.90
C THR A 133 37.68 23.64 32.97
N PRO A 134 38.19 23.47 34.20
CA PRO A 134 38.17 24.55 35.17
C PRO A 134 39.11 25.67 34.68
N SER A 135 38.57 26.76 34.14
CA SER A 135 39.35 27.96 33.87
C SER A 135 39.30 28.89 35.07
N SER A 136 40.48 29.31 35.53
CA SER A 136 40.68 30.50 36.35
C SER A 136 39.94 31.70 35.74
N SER A 137 39.17 32.39 36.58
CA SER A 137 38.43 33.64 36.33
C SER A 137 37.35 33.64 35.24
N GLN A 138 36.11 33.32 35.64
CA GLN A 138 34.93 34.14 35.34
C GLN A 138 33.78 33.81 36.31
N GLN A 139 33.49 34.76 37.20
CA GLN A 139 32.24 34.87 37.92
C GLN A 139 31.16 35.30 36.92
N ASP A 140 30.08 34.52 36.82
CA ASP A 140 28.75 35.05 36.52
C ASP A 140 27.80 34.38 37.53
N GLY A 141 27.18 35.21 38.36
CA GLY A 141 26.51 34.79 39.58
C GLY A 141 25.09 34.25 39.37
N ALA A 142 24.81 33.13 40.04
CA ALA A 142 23.63 32.89 40.89
C ALA A 142 23.87 31.59 41.68
N GLY A 143 23.92 31.68 43.01
CA GLY A 143 23.89 30.51 43.92
C GLY A 143 22.56 29.74 43.79
N ASP A 144 22.43 28.49 44.19
CA ASP A 144 22.86 27.88 45.45
C ASP A 144 23.05 26.35 45.30
N GLY A 145 23.71 25.73 46.28
CA GLY A 145 24.55 24.54 46.17
C GLY A 145 23.91 23.16 45.96
N SER A 146 24.70 22.25 45.35
CA SER A 146 25.06 20.95 45.93
C SER A 146 26.02 20.18 45.00
N ALA A 147 27.28 20.07 45.45
CA ALA A 147 28.30 19.08 45.10
C ALA A 147 28.65 18.84 43.61
N ALA A 148 29.59 19.66 43.11
CA ALA A 148 30.53 19.23 42.09
C ALA A 148 31.52 18.20 42.70
N SER A 149 31.58 16.99 42.16
CA SER A 149 32.75 16.12 42.30
C SER A 149 33.66 16.31 41.08
N SER A 150 34.68 17.15 41.27
CA SER A 150 36.08 16.96 40.85
C SER A 150 36.40 15.99 39.69
N GLY A 151 36.96 16.54 38.61
CA GLY A 151 37.86 15.84 37.68
C GLY A 151 37.30 14.58 37.01
N SER A 152 36.46 14.73 35.98
CA SER A 152 36.03 13.55 35.21
C SER A 152 37.16 13.08 34.31
N ALA A 153 37.89 12.04 34.74
CA ALA A 153 38.47 11.11 33.78
C ALA A 153 37.38 10.70 32.76
N PRO A 154 37.71 10.45 31.48
CA PRO A 154 36.72 9.99 30.52
C PRO A 154 35.99 8.77 31.09
N LEU A 155 34.68 8.91 31.33
CA LEU A 155 33.87 7.81 31.82
C LEU A 155 33.81 6.76 30.70
N THR A 156 34.42 5.61 30.94
CA THR A 156 34.34 4.45 30.03
C THR A 156 32.97 3.78 30.11
N VAL A 157 32.26 3.96 31.23
CA VAL A 157 30.90 3.46 31.47
C VAL A 157 30.13 4.54 32.25
N LEU A 158 28.93 4.90 31.79
CA LEU A 158 28.09 5.89 32.46
C LEU A 158 27.39 5.27 33.68
N PRO A 159 27.23 6.02 34.79
CA PRO A 159 26.39 5.57 35.89
C PRO A 159 24.93 5.44 35.41
N PRO A 160 24.19 4.42 35.89
CA PRO A 160 22.80 4.22 35.51
C PRO A 160 21.95 5.45 35.85
N PRO A 161 20.91 5.78 35.05
CA PRO A 161 20.06 6.96 35.28
C PRO A 161 19.48 7.06 36.70
N SER A 162 19.23 5.92 37.35
CA SER A 162 18.74 5.84 38.73
C SER A 162 19.68 6.46 39.76
N GLN A 163 20.98 6.61 39.44
CA GLN A 163 22.01 7.17 40.32
C GLN A 163 22.37 8.62 39.95
N ARG A 164 21.71 9.22 38.95
CA ARG A 164 21.96 10.59 38.47
C ARG A 164 20.85 11.53 38.94
N ALA A 165 21.23 12.77 39.27
CA ALA A 165 20.28 13.81 39.63
C ALA A 165 19.46 14.24 38.39
N PRO A 166 18.15 14.52 38.53
CA PRO A 166 17.35 15.08 37.45
C PRO A 166 17.80 16.51 37.12
N LEU A 167 17.63 16.91 35.86
CA LEU A 167 17.83 18.27 35.39
C LEU A 167 16.68 19.14 35.91
N GLU A 168 17.01 20.24 36.58
CA GLU A 168 16.00 21.17 37.09
C GLU A 168 15.14 21.73 35.94
N PRO A 169 13.80 21.68 36.03
CA PRO A 169 12.91 22.14 34.96
C PRO A 169 13.16 23.58 34.51
N ALA A 170 13.55 24.45 35.44
CA ALA A 170 13.89 25.85 35.17
C ALA A 170 15.14 26.02 34.28
N GLN A 171 16.03 25.02 34.24
CA GLN A 171 17.27 25.03 33.44
C GLN A 171 17.13 24.28 32.12
N ALA A 172 16.22 23.30 32.04
CA ALA A 172 16.02 22.46 30.86
C ALA A 172 15.55 23.24 29.62
N GLY A 173 14.49 24.06 29.77
CA GLY A 173 13.89 24.81 28.67
C GLY A 173 14.84 25.80 27.98
N PRO A 174 15.51 26.71 28.72
CA PRO A 174 16.46 27.64 28.15
C PRO A 174 17.66 26.96 27.47
N LEU A 175 18.17 25.87 28.06
CA LEU A 175 19.28 25.12 27.49
C LEU A 175 18.89 24.39 26.21
N ALA A 176 17.71 23.75 26.18
CA ALA A 176 17.18 23.13 24.98
C ALA A 176 16.92 24.15 23.87
N ALA A 177 16.42 25.33 24.22
CA ALA A 177 16.26 26.45 23.28
C ALA A 177 17.61 26.91 22.71
N ALA A 178 18.65 27.05 23.54
CA ALA A 178 19.98 27.41 23.08
C ALA A 178 20.57 26.36 22.12
N ILE A 179 20.40 25.07 22.41
CA ILE A 179 20.83 23.99 21.52
C ILE A 179 20.05 24.04 20.20
N ARG A 180 18.72 24.22 20.24
CA ARG A 180 17.89 24.34 19.04
C ARG A 180 18.29 25.52 18.16
N ASN A 181 18.64 26.65 18.77
CA ASN A 181 19.09 27.84 18.04
C ASN A 181 20.48 27.65 17.40
N ALA A 182 21.29 26.74 17.92
CA ALA A 182 22.60 26.40 17.36
C ALA A 182 22.52 25.33 16.25
N LEU A 183 21.35 24.74 16.02
CA LEU A 183 21.15 23.80 14.91
C LEU A 183 21.06 24.56 13.57
N PRO A 184 21.51 23.96 12.45
CA PRO A 184 21.30 24.53 11.12
C PRO A 184 19.82 24.76 10.84
N ALA A 185 19.49 25.70 9.95
CA ALA A 185 18.11 26.01 9.64
C ALA A 185 17.32 24.82 9.03
N SER A 186 17.99 23.85 8.41
CA SER A 186 17.39 22.58 7.97
C SER A 186 16.94 21.66 9.12
N TYR A 187 17.32 21.98 10.35
CA TYR A 187 16.91 21.35 11.61
C TYR A 187 16.00 22.28 12.42
N ALA A 188 15.57 23.41 11.84
CA ALA A 188 14.62 24.30 12.46
C ALA A 188 13.36 23.51 12.84
N PRO A 189 12.80 23.75 14.03
CA PRO A 189 11.68 22.99 14.56
C PRO A 189 10.46 23.16 13.65
N GLY A 190 10.13 22.11 12.91
CA GLY A 190 8.84 22.00 12.26
C GLY A 190 7.71 21.95 13.29
N PHE A 191 6.49 22.26 12.87
CA PHE A 191 5.32 21.96 13.68
C PHE A 191 5.04 20.46 13.61
N HIS A 192 4.89 19.83 14.78
CA HIS A 192 4.60 18.41 14.90
C HIS A 192 3.12 18.22 15.22
N HIS A 193 2.45 17.36 14.45
CA HIS A 193 1.05 17.01 14.68
C HIS A 193 0.88 15.49 14.65
N TRP A 194 0.19 14.96 15.65
CA TRP A 194 -0.17 13.55 15.73
C TRP A 194 -1.65 13.40 15.36
N ALA A 195 -1.90 12.80 14.20
CA ALA A 195 -3.24 12.56 13.68
C ALA A 195 -3.67 11.13 13.98
N ALA A 196 -4.74 10.96 14.75
CA ALA A 196 -5.25 9.64 15.13
C ALA A 196 -6.11 9.01 14.03
N SER A 197 -6.61 9.82 13.09
CA SER A 197 -7.57 9.41 12.07
C SER A 197 -7.36 10.13 10.73
N SER A 198 -8.12 9.75 9.70
CA SER A 198 -8.15 10.49 8.42
C SER A 198 -8.87 11.83 8.57
N ASP A 199 -9.85 11.93 9.46
CA ASP A 199 -10.51 13.18 9.82
C ASP A 199 -9.54 14.22 10.39
N ASP A 200 -8.60 13.80 11.24
CA ASP A 200 -7.56 14.68 11.79
C ASP A 200 -6.62 15.17 10.68
N MET A 201 -6.34 14.34 9.68
CA MET A 201 -5.53 14.70 8.51
C MET A 201 -6.26 15.69 7.59
N GLU A 202 -7.58 15.53 7.39
CA GLU A 202 -8.39 16.52 6.66
C GLU A 202 -8.49 17.83 7.45
N ALA A 203 -8.67 17.78 8.76
CA ALA A 203 -8.69 18.95 9.64
C ALA A 203 -7.35 19.70 9.59
N LEU A 204 -6.23 18.97 9.53
CA LEU A 204 -4.91 19.55 9.28
C LEU A 204 -4.85 20.24 7.91
N GLY A 205 -5.40 19.63 6.86
CA GLY A 205 -5.56 20.25 5.54
C GLY A 205 -6.34 21.56 5.59
N HIS A 206 -7.45 21.62 6.34
CA HIS A 206 -8.21 22.85 6.58
C HIS A 206 -7.36 23.92 7.28
N ALA A 207 -6.65 23.54 8.34
CA ALA A 207 -5.80 24.47 9.09
C ALA A 207 -4.68 25.06 8.21
N LEU A 208 -4.07 24.23 7.37
CA LEU A 208 -3.06 24.64 6.40
C LEU A 208 -3.65 25.61 5.36
N GLN A 209 -4.83 25.34 4.81
CA GLN A 209 -5.47 26.27 3.89
C GLN A 209 -5.79 27.62 4.56
N ALA A 210 -6.37 27.60 5.76
CA ALA A 210 -6.84 28.81 6.41
C ALA A 210 -5.69 29.78 6.76
N HIS A 211 -4.52 29.24 7.11
CA HIS A 211 -3.40 30.03 7.61
C HIS A 211 -2.26 30.21 6.59
N LEU A 212 -2.11 29.29 5.63
CA LEU A 212 -1.03 29.33 4.64
C LEU A 212 -1.51 29.44 3.19
N GLY A 213 -2.80 29.21 2.89
CA GLY A 213 -3.37 29.19 1.54
C GLY A 213 -3.51 30.58 0.91
N ARG A 214 -2.37 31.19 0.58
CA ARG A 214 -2.26 32.46 -0.17
C ARG A 214 -1.67 32.18 -1.55
N ALA A 215 -1.84 33.12 -2.49
CA ALA A 215 -1.23 33.05 -3.81
C ALA A 215 0.26 32.72 -3.69
N GLY A 216 0.80 31.87 -4.56
CA GLY A 216 2.19 31.44 -4.58
C GLY A 216 2.63 30.48 -3.47
N THR A 217 1.72 29.98 -2.64
CA THR A 217 2.05 28.99 -1.60
C THR A 217 2.21 27.58 -2.19
N CYS A 218 3.32 26.91 -1.86
CA CYS A 218 3.58 25.52 -2.19
C CYS A 218 3.55 24.62 -0.94
N LEU A 219 2.77 23.54 -0.98
CA LEU A 219 2.80 22.46 0.00
C LEU A 219 3.48 21.24 -0.62
N LEU A 220 4.67 20.91 -0.16
CA LEU A 220 5.43 19.75 -0.63
C LEU A 220 5.17 18.55 0.30
N LEU A 221 4.33 17.62 -0.15
CA LEU A 221 3.84 16.49 0.65
C LEU A 221 4.72 15.25 0.44
N THR A 222 5.41 14.82 1.49
CA THR A 222 6.31 13.65 1.48
C THR A 222 5.82 12.58 2.45
N GLY A 223 6.12 11.31 2.18
CA GLY A 223 5.72 10.20 3.05
C GLY A 223 5.37 8.93 2.27
N ASN A 224 5.26 7.80 2.97
CA ASN A 224 4.98 6.49 2.37
C ASN A 224 3.64 6.45 1.59
N LEU A 225 3.48 5.46 0.71
CA LEU A 225 2.21 5.21 0.04
C LEU A 225 1.13 4.88 1.10
N GLY A 226 -0.03 5.53 1.01
CA GLY A 226 -1.09 5.38 2.01
C GLY A 226 -0.86 6.10 3.34
N ALA A 227 0.17 6.95 3.46
CA ALA A 227 0.43 7.72 4.69
C ALA A 227 -0.63 8.81 4.99
N GLY A 228 -1.46 9.17 4.02
CA GLY A 228 -2.51 10.21 4.18
C GLY A 228 -2.19 11.56 3.51
N LYS A 229 -1.24 11.62 2.58
CA LYS A 229 -0.89 12.83 1.81
C LYS A 229 -2.11 13.41 1.06
N SER A 230 -2.77 12.59 0.25
CA SER A 230 -3.97 13.01 -0.49
C SER A 230 -5.14 13.35 0.42
N THR A 231 -5.19 12.83 1.65
CA THR A 231 -6.18 13.23 2.67
C THR A 231 -5.94 14.66 3.14
N ILE A 232 -4.68 15.06 3.36
CA ILE A 232 -4.34 16.46 3.65
C ILE A 232 -4.68 17.36 2.45
N SER A 233 -4.32 16.94 1.23
CA SER A 233 -4.66 17.70 0.01
C SER A 233 -6.16 17.89 -0.18
N ARG A 234 -6.94 16.84 0.08
CA ARG A 234 -8.41 16.85 0.02
C ARG A 234 -9.00 17.84 1.02
N GLY A 235 -8.56 17.81 2.28
CA GLY A 235 -8.96 18.81 3.27
C GLY A 235 -8.62 20.22 2.78
N PHE A 236 -7.38 20.46 2.36
CA PHE A 236 -6.94 21.76 1.87
C PHE A 236 -7.82 22.29 0.72
N VAL A 237 -8.05 21.49 -0.33
CA VAL A 237 -8.84 21.88 -1.51
C VAL A 237 -10.30 22.15 -1.13
N ARG A 238 -10.92 21.31 -0.28
CA ARG A 238 -12.30 21.52 0.17
C ARG A 238 -12.45 22.82 0.96
N ALA A 239 -11.48 23.15 1.81
CA ALA A 239 -11.47 24.43 2.51
C ALA A 239 -11.28 25.61 1.54
N PHE A 240 -10.44 25.45 0.51
CA PHE A 240 -10.23 26.46 -0.53
C PHE A 240 -11.51 26.73 -1.34
N CYS A 241 -12.14 25.69 -1.87
CA CYS A 241 -13.37 25.80 -2.66
C CYS A 241 -14.63 26.03 -1.82
N ARG A 242 -14.51 26.04 -0.47
CA ARG A 242 -15.63 26.13 0.48
C ARG A 242 -16.72 25.09 0.26
N ASP A 243 -16.34 23.93 -0.26
CA ASP A 243 -17.23 22.82 -0.55
C ASP A 243 -16.70 21.55 0.10
N ALA A 244 -17.27 21.20 1.25
CA ALA A 244 -16.94 19.95 1.96
C ALA A 244 -17.35 18.70 1.18
N SER A 245 -18.25 18.86 0.19
CA SER A 245 -18.77 17.78 -0.61
C SER A 245 -17.94 17.50 -1.86
N LEU A 246 -17.07 18.44 -2.26
CA LEU A 246 -16.20 18.37 -3.43
C LEU A 246 -15.38 17.09 -3.42
N ASP A 247 -15.43 16.38 -4.55
CA ASP A 247 -14.55 15.24 -4.79
C ASP A 247 -13.17 15.74 -5.17
N VAL A 248 -12.18 15.38 -4.36
CA VAL A 248 -10.76 15.73 -4.57
C VAL A 248 -10.00 14.41 -4.63
N PRO A 249 -10.04 13.71 -5.78
CA PRO A 249 -9.33 12.46 -5.94
C PRO A 249 -7.81 12.74 -5.98
N SER A 250 -7.01 11.72 -5.69
CA SER A 250 -5.58 11.86 -5.96
C SER A 250 -5.34 11.98 -7.48
N PRO A 251 -4.62 13.01 -7.95
CA PRO A 251 -4.32 13.22 -9.35
C PRO A 251 -3.28 12.22 -9.87
N THR A 252 -2.92 11.15 -9.15
CA THR A 252 -1.86 10.18 -9.54
C THR A 252 -1.91 9.74 -11.02
N PHE A 253 -3.10 9.64 -11.61
CA PHE A 253 -3.29 9.28 -13.03
C PHE A 253 -3.35 10.47 -13.98
N LEU A 254 -3.89 11.60 -13.53
CA LEU A 254 -4.03 12.83 -14.32
C LEU A 254 -2.81 13.74 -14.20
N LEU A 255 -1.87 13.40 -13.31
CA LEU A 255 -0.67 14.13 -12.89
C LEU A 255 -0.94 15.46 -12.19
N CYS A 256 -1.96 16.21 -12.62
CA CYS A 256 -2.39 17.47 -12.04
C CYS A 256 -3.93 17.60 -12.12
N LEU A 257 -4.55 18.08 -11.05
CA LEU A 257 -5.94 18.55 -11.00
C LEU A 257 -5.94 19.98 -10.48
N SER A 258 -6.68 20.86 -11.14
CA SER A 258 -6.76 22.27 -10.80
C SER A 258 -8.16 22.60 -10.30
N TYR A 259 -8.25 23.36 -9.22
CA TYR A 259 -9.51 23.73 -8.58
C TYR A 259 -9.61 25.25 -8.47
N ARG A 260 -10.76 25.82 -8.83
CA ARG A 260 -11.07 27.26 -8.74
C ARG A 260 -12.22 27.50 -7.77
N GLU A 261 -12.33 28.73 -7.24
CA GLU A 261 -13.38 29.08 -6.26
C GLU A 261 -14.79 29.11 -6.91
N ASP A 262 -14.90 29.39 -8.23
CA ASP A 262 -16.19 29.62 -8.93
C ASP A 262 -16.79 28.41 -9.69
N GLU A 263 -16.00 27.38 -10.02
CA GLU A 263 -16.48 26.23 -10.84
C GLU A 263 -17.41 25.26 -10.07
N ALA A 264 -17.58 25.42 -8.75
CA ALA A 264 -18.44 24.57 -7.93
C ALA A 264 -19.96 24.86 -8.09
N HIS A 265 -20.37 25.89 -8.84
CA HIS A 265 -21.77 26.29 -8.96
C HIS A 265 -22.44 26.03 -10.33
N GLU A 266 -21.69 25.77 -11.41
CA GLU A 266 -22.25 25.75 -12.77
C GLU A 266 -22.75 24.38 -13.28
N ALA A 267 -22.43 23.26 -12.61
CA ALA A 267 -22.92 21.94 -13.04
C ALA A 267 -24.42 21.67 -12.75
N ARG A 268 -25.17 22.64 -12.20
CA ARG A 268 -26.59 22.49 -11.81
C ARG A 268 -27.60 23.41 -12.50
N ALA A 269 -27.20 24.23 -13.47
CA ALA A 269 -28.15 25.08 -14.18
C ALA A 269 -27.88 25.10 -15.69
N ALA A 270 -28.47 24.17 -16.43
CA ALA A 270 -28.64 24.32 -17.86
C ALA A 270 -29.72 25.39 -18.14
N GLY A 271 -29.31 26.53 -18.70
CA GLY A 271 -30.16 27.59 -19.24
C GLY A 271 -29.32 28.57 -20.09
N PRO A 272 -29.88 29.19 -21.15
CA PRO A 272 -29.08 29.90 -22.15
C PRO A 272 -28.55 31.24 -21.61
N PRO A 273 -27.46 31.78 -22.20
CA PRO A 273 -26.72 32.87 -21.59
C PRO A 273 -27.40 34.23 -21.84
N PRO A 274 -27.29 35.18 -20.91
CA PRO A 274 -27.44 36.59 -21.23
C PRO A 274 -26.12 37.37 -21.05
N GLY A 275 -25.76 38.11 -22.10
CA GLY A 275 -25.48 39.55 -22.03
C GLY A 275 -24.11 40.02 -21.52
N GLU A 276 -23.36 40.65 -22.42
CA GLU A 276 -22.17 41.47 -22.18
C GLU A 276 -22.39 42.64 -21.20
N GLY A 277 -21.32 43.00 -20.47
CA GLY A 277 -21.05 44.39 -20.06
C GLY A 277 -20.99 44.66 -18.55
N GLY A 278 -19.80 45.01 -18.05
CA GLY A 278 -19.66 45.70 -16.75
C GLY A 278 -18.25 45.63 -16.15
N ASP A 279 -17.44 46.67 -16.37
CA ASP A 279 -16.19 46.93 -15.64
C ASP A 279 -16.45 47.13 -14.14
N VAL A 280 -15.61 46.53 -13.28
CA VAL A 280 -15.56 46.81 -11.83
C VAL A 280 -14.10 47.13 -11.43
N PRO A 281 -13.85 48.15 -10.59
CA PRO A 281 -12.53 48.77 -10.47
C PRO A 281 -11.59 48.03 -9.51
N MET A 282 -10.31 48.06 -9.84
CA MET A 282 -9.17 47.57 -9.05
C MET A 282 -8.97 48.39 -7.77
N SER A 283 -8.97 47.74 -6.61
CA SER A 283 -8.46 48.30 -5.35
C SER A 283 -7.10 47.69 -5.01
N GLU A 284 -6.10 48.54 -4.79
CA GLU A 284 -4.72 48.20 -4.42
C GLU A 284 -4.58 47.76 -2.95
N GLY A 285 -3.69 46.79 -2.67
CA GLY A 285 -3.03 46.64 -1.38
C GLY A 285 -3.40 45.44 -0.47
N GLY A 286 -4.24 44.50 -0.91
CA GLY A 286 -4.55 43.26 -0.16
C GLY A 286 -3.78 42.05 -0.69
N ALA A 287 -3.37 41.12 0.19
CA ALA A 287 -2.81 39.82 -0.23
C ALA A 287 -3.75 39.16 -1.24
N GLN A 288 -3.29 39.03 -2.48
CA GLN A 288 -4.12 38.58 -3.60
C GLN A 288 -4.63 37.15 -3.32
N ALA A 289 -5.94 36.94 -3.47
CA ALA A 289 -6.53 35.61 -3.36
C ALA A 289 -5.94 34.70 -4.46
N PRO A 290 -5.69 33.41 -4.18
CA PRO A 290 -5.16 32.50 -5.21
C PRO A 290 -6.14 32.35 -6.36
N GLY A 291 -5.65 32.29 -7.60
CA GLY A 291 -6.49 32.05 -8.78
C GLY A 291 -6.96 30.59 -8.87
N ALA A 292 -6.13 29.65 -8.44
CA ALA A 292 -6.43 28.22 -8.37
C ALA A 292 -5.61 27.48 -7.30
N VAL A 293 -6.03 26.24 -6.99
CA VAL A 293 -5.20 25.23 -6.32
C VAL A 293 -4.86 24.13 -7.33
N HIS A 294 -3.56 23.94 -7.59
CA HIS A 294 -3.04 22.84 -8.40
C HIS A 294 -2.60 21.69 -7.49
N HIS A 295 -3.37 20.60 -7.47
CA HIS A 295 -3.00 19.35 -6.81
C HIS A 295 -2.27 18.46 -7.81
N MET A 296 -1.01 18.11 -7.49
CA MET A 296 -0.12 17.34 -8.34
C MET A 296 0.35 16.06 -7.64
N ASP A 297 0.43 14.98 -8.39
CA ASP A 297 0.97 13.70 -7.91
C ASP A 297 1.81 13.01 -9.00
N PRO A 298 3.11 13.35 -9.09
CA PRO A 298 4.09 12.70 -9.97
C PRO A 298 4.48 11.27 -9.62
N TYR A 299 3.86 10.59 -8.64
CA TYR A 299 4.31 9.27 -8.14
C TYR A 299 4.60 8.24 -9.24
N ARG A 300 3.84 8.26 -10.34
CA ARG A 300 3.97 7.29 -11.45
C ARG A 300 4.98 7.65 -12.52
N LEU A 301 5.55 8.85 -12.50
CA LEU A 301 6.37 9.33 -13.60
C LEU A 301 7.74 8.66 -13.66
N GLY A 302 8.25 8.11 -12.55
CA GLY A 302 9.56 7.44 -12.55
C GLY A 302 10.65 8.36 -13.10
N GLN A 303 11.35 7.93 -14.17
CA GLN A 303 12.35 8.74 -14.89
C GLN A 303 11.78 9.58 -16.06
N LYS A 304 10.46 9.60 -16.27
CA LYS A 304 9.79 10.34 -17.37
C LYS A 304 9.27 11.70 -16.91
N ALA A 305 10.04 12.41 -16.09
CA ALA A 305 9.64 13.68 -15.48
C ALA A 305 9.41 14.80 -16.53
N ASP A 306 10.06 14.70 -17.69
CA ASP A 306 9.93 15.64 -18.82
C ASP A 306 8.51 15.74 -19.41
N LYS A 307 7.60 14.81 -19.06
CA LYS A 307 6.20 14.87 -19.49
C LYS A 307 5.35 15.89 -18.74
N MET A 308 5.87 16.51 -17.68
CA MET A 308 5.15 17.51 -16.89
C MET A 308 5.29 18.94 -17.44
N SER A 309 6.30 19.22 -18.28
CA SER A 309 6.68 20.56 -18.73
C SER A 309 5.66 21.30 -19.62
N GLY A 310 4.47 20.74 -19.82
CA GLY A 310 3.36 21.37 -20.55
C GLY A 310 2.00 21.26 -19.86
N LEU A 311 1.94 20.86 -18.58
CA LEU A 311 0.68 20.74 -17.85
C LEU A 311 0.16 22.11 -17.40
N ILE A 312 1.05 22.94 -16.83
CA ILE A 312 0.82 24.33 -16.45
C ILE A 312 2.15 25.10 -16.55
N SER A 313 2.08 26.44 -16.53
CA SER A 313 3.27 27.28 -16.32
C SER A 313 3.66 27.24 -14.85
N TYR A 314 4.76 26.56 -14.50
CA TYR A 314 5.17 26.36 -13.11
C TYR A 314 5.65 27.66 -12.46
N GLU A 315 6.33 28.51 -13.23
CA GLU A 315 6.76 29.82 -12.82
C GLU A 315 5.56 30.70 -12.42
N GLU A 316 4.53 30.74 -13.26
CA GLU A 316 3.31 31.49 -12.97
C GLU A 316 2.51 30.86 -11.82
N ALA A 317 2.41 29.53 -11.78
CA ALA A 317 1.67 28.82 -10.74
C ALA A 317 2.32 28.96 -9.35
N PHE A 318 3.65 28.95 -9.26
CA PHE A 318 4.36 29.19 -7.99
C PHE A 318 4.36 30.65 -7.56
N GLU A 319 4.06 31.58 -8.46
CA GLU A 319 3.91 33.00 -8.15
C GLU A 319 2.47 33.36 -7.75
N ARG A 320 1.46 32.84 -8.47
CA ARG A 320 0.08 33.33 -8.43
C ARG A 320 -0.93 32.36 -7.82
N ASP A 321 -0.63 31.06 -7.80
CA ASP A 321 -1.56 30.01 -7.39
C ASP A 321 -1.05 29.22 -6.18
N VAL A 322 -1.88 28.33 -5.64
CA VAL A 322 -1.44 27.38 -4.61
C VAL A 322 -1.07 26.06 -5.29
N CYS A 323 0.10 25.52 -4.97
CA CYS A 323 0.53 24.22 -5.49
C CYS A 323 0.64 23.18 -4.36
N LEU A 324 -0.14 22.10 -4.44
CA LEU A 324 -0.03 20.93 -3.57
C LEU A 324 0.71 19.84 -4.35
N ILE A 325 1.97 19.57 -4.02
CA ILE A 325 2.81 18.62 -4.75
C ILE A 325 3.06 17.40 -3.86
N GLU A 326 2.40 16.27 -4.18
CA GLU A 326 2.72 14.97 -3.59
C GLU A 326 3.97 14.39 -4.22
N TRP A 327 4.84 13.74 -3.43
CA TRP A 327 6.10 13.17 -3.94
C TRP A 327 6.97 14.19 -4.70
N PRO A 328 7.33 15.31 -4.06
CA PRO A 328 8.15 16.35 -4.69
C PRO A 328 9.50 15.84 -5.21
N ASP A 329 10.02 14.73 -4.67
CA ASP A 329 11.22 14.04 -5.14
C ASP A 329 11.09 13.46 -6.56
N ARG A 330 9.87 13.35 -7.07
CA ARG A 330 9.55 12.83 -8.42
C ARG A 330 9.32 13.93 -9.45
N MET A 331 9.33 15.20 -9.03
CA MET A 331 9.28 16.33 -9.95
C MET A 331 10.63 16.55 -10.64
N PRO A 332 10.66 17.12 -11.87
CA PRO A 332 11.90 17.55 -12.49
C PRO A 332 12.66 18.52 -11.58
N LYS A 333 13.98 18.34 -11.47
CA LYS A 333 14.83 19.23 -10.66
C LYS A 333 14.71 20.69 -11.09
N ALA A 334 14.64 20.96 -12.40
CA ALA A 334 14.47 22.31 -12.93
C ALA A 334 13.20 23.01 -12.40
N VAL A 335 12.10 22.27 -12.23
CA VAL A 335 10.85 22.79 -11.63
C VAL A 335 11.02 22.98 -10.13
N MET A 336 11.64 22.01 -9.45
CA MET A 336 11.86 22.10 -8.00
C MET A 336 12.93 23.11 -7.59
N ASP A 337 13.73 23.62 -8.51
CA ASP A 337 14.70 24.70 -8.26
C ASP A 337 14.08 26.10 -8.46
N LEU A 338 12.86 26.19 -9.03
CA LEU A 338 12.16 27.46 -9.19
C LEU A 338 11.88 28.13 -7.82
N PRO A 339 11.95 29.48 -7.75
CA PRO A 339 11.58 30.22 -6.54
C PRO A 339 10.15 29.90 -6.12
N LYS A 340 9.97 29.57 -4.84
CA LYS A 340 8.66 29.28 -4.24
C LYS A 340 8.72 29.48 -2.73
N ARG A 341 7.55 29.69 -2.14
CA ARG A 341 7.33 29.82 -0.70
C ARG A 341 6.35 28.78 -0.20
N GLY A 342 6.33 28.50 1.09
CA GLY A 342 5.41 27.56 1.73
C GLY A 342 6.13 26.54 2.62
N VAL A 343 5.63 25.31 2.63
CA VAL A 343 6.05 24.29 3.61
C VAL A 343 6.30 22.92 2.98
N THR A 344 7.20 22.16 3.59
CA THR A 344 7.26 20.71 3.44
C THR A 344 6.41 20.05 4.52
N VAL A 345 5.53 19.13 4.12
CA VAL A 345 4.68 18.33 5.00
C VAL A 345 5.11 16.87 4.89
N ALA A 346 5.85 16.39 5.89
CA ALA A 346 6.30 15.01 5.96
C ALA A 346 5.35 14.18 6.81
N VAL A 347 4.80 13.11 6.24
CA VAL A 347 3.85 12.21 6.91
C VAL A 347 4.45 10.82 7.08
N SER A 348 4.48 10.33 8.32
CA SER A 348 4.91 8.97 8.63
C SER A 348 3.74 8.10 9.12
N GLY A 349 3.73 6.85 8.66
CA GLY A 349 2.65 5.87 8.81
C GLY A 349 2.44 5.05 7.53
N THR A 350 1.95 3.81 7.64
CA THR A 350 1.66 2.95 6.48
C THR A 350 0.28 2.30 6.59
N GLY A 351 -0.50 2.35 5.51
CA GLY A 351 -1.77 1.63 5.36
C GLY A 351 -3.02 2.34 5.89
N ILE A 352 -4.19 1.82 5.51
CA ILE A 352 -5.53 2.30 5.92
C ILE A 352 -5.79 2.15 7.43
N GLN A 353 -4.93 1.40 8.14
CA GLN A 353 -5.04 1.11 9.57
C GLN A 353 -4.02 1.85 10.46
N ALA A 354 -3.33 2.88 9.94
CA ALA A 354 -2.37 3.62 10.76
C ALA A 354 -3.07 4.47 11.84
N VAL A 355 -3.22 3.91 13.04
CA VAL A 355 -3.52 4.64 14.27
C VAL A 355 -2.26 5.42 14.68
N GLY A 356 -2.35 6.75 14.81
CA GLY A 356 -1.23 7.60 15.27
C GLY A 356 -0.23 8.01 14.17
N ARG A 357 -0.72 8.66 13.10
CA ARG A 357 0.11 9.26 12.05
C ARG A 357 0.86 10.45 12.60
N HIS A 358 2.15 10.55 12.29
CA HIS A 358 2.95 11.71 12.68
C HIS A 358 3.22 12.58 11.46
N VAL A 359 2.78 13.83 11.55
CA VAL A 359 2.98 14.86 10.54
C VAL A 359 3.97 15.90 11.05
N VAL A 360 4.95 16.22 10.21
CA VAL A 360 5.96 17.25 10.48
C VAL A 360 5.88 18.30 9.39
N ILE A 361 5.71 19.57 9.77
CA ILE A 361 5.53 20.69 8.86
C ILE A 361 6.68 21.67 9.04
N THR A 362 7.50 21.85 8.00
CA THR A 362 8.71 22.68 8.04
C THR A 362 8.62 23.76 6.96
N PRO A 363 9.00 25.03 7.23
CA PRO A 363 9.02 26.05 6.20
C PRO A 363 10.08 25.73 5.13
N LEU A 364 9.83 26.11 3.87
CA LEU A 364 10.77 25.86 2.76
C LEU A 364 12.06 26.67 2.90
N SER A 365 12.00 27.85 3.53
CA SER A 365 13.17 28.64 3.92
C SER A 365 12.96 29.31 5.28
N PRO A 366 14.02 29.75 5.97
CA PRO A 366 13.90 30.39 7.28
C PRO A 366 13.19 31.74 7.23
N ASP A 367 13.33 32.44 6.10
CA ASP A 367 12.71 33.75 5.84
C ASP A 367 11.29 33.62 5.27
N ASP A 368 10.77 32.39 5.12
CA ASP A 368 9.43 32.13 4.62
C ASP A 368 8.36 32.64 5.59
N PRO A 369 7.30 33.34 5.13
CA PRO A 369 6.20 33.78 6.00
C PRO A 369 5.54 32.67 6.81
N SER A 370 5.57 31.42 6.32
CA SER A 370 5.07 30.25 7.05
C SER A 370 5.85 29.96 8.34
N ALA A 371 7.11 30.39 8.46
CA ALA A 371 7.91 30.18 9.67
C ALA A 371 7.29 30.85 10.89
N ALA A 372 6.71 32.05 10.74
CA ALA A 372 6.02 32.77 11.80
C ALA A 372 4.70 32.07 12.21
N VAL A 373 3.95 31.57 11.23
CA VAL A 373 2.71 30.79 11.47
C VAL A 373 3.01 29.50 12.24
N LEU A 374 4.02 28.75 11.81
CA LEU A 374 4.44 27.52 12.47
C LEU A 374 5.04 27.78 13.86
N ALA A 375 5.69 28.93 14.08
CA ALA A 375 6.12 29.35 15.41
C ALA A 375 4.94 29.61 16.35
N ALA A 376 3.89 30.30 15.86
CA ALA A 376 2.68 30.53 16.64
C ALA A 376 1.97 29.21 17.00
N TRP A 377 1.86 28.28 16.05
CA TRP A 377 1.26 26.95 16.29
C TRP A 377 2.05 26.13 17.32
N ARG A 378 3.40 26.21 17.28
CA ARG A 378 4.26 25.58 18.29
C ARG A 378 4.02 26.14 19.68
N THR A 379 3.91 27.47 19.83
CA THR A 379 3.64 28.11 21.11
C THR A 379 2.27 27.73 21.67
N ALA A 380 1.27 27.55 20.80
CA ALA A 380 -0.09 27.16 21.20
C ALA A 380 -0.20 25.68 21.61
N GLY A 381 0.73 24.82 21.20
CA GLY A 381 0.76 23.39 21.56
C GLY A 381 -0.35 22.51 20.94
N ALA A 382 -1.23 23.09 20.11
CA ALA A 382 -2.30 22.38 19.42
C ALA A 382 -2.59 23.04 18.07
N LEU A 383 -3.29 22.32 17.17
CA LEU A 383 -3.80 22.94 15.95
C LEU A 383 -4.78 24.07 16.29
N PRO A 384 -4.69 25.24 15.65
CA PRO A 384 -5.67 26.30 15.84
C PRO A 384 -7.06 25.78 15.46
N GLN A 385 -8.05 26.09 16.29
CA GLN A 385 -9.45 25.77 15.98
C GLN A 385 -9.86 26.59 14.74
N VAL A 386 -10.13 25.91 13.64
CA VAL A 386 -10.73 26.53 12.45
C VAL A 386 -12.22 26.30 12.52
N SER A 387 -13.00 27.37 12.68
CA SER A 387 -14.46 27.29 12.59
C SER A 387 -14.86 27.07 11.13
N VAL A 388 -15.02 25.81 10.73
CA VAL A 388 -15.73 25.43 9.51
C VAL A 388 -17.24 25.41 9.83
N PRO A 389 -18.09 26.23 9.18
CA PRO A 389 -19.49 26.47 9.57
C PRO A 389 -20.39 25.22 9.74
N TRP A 390 -19.98 24.07 9.22
CA TRP A 390 -20.78 22.84 9.17
C TRP A 390 -20.25 21.67 10.02
N ARG A 391 -19.12 21.80 10.73
CA ARG A 391 -18.62 20.74 11.64
C ARG A 391 -19.13 20.98 13.06
N GLN A 392 -20.30 20.45 13.41
CA GLN A 392 -20.66 20.24 14.82
C GLN A 392 -20.15 18.85 15.28
N SER A 393 -19.33 18.91 16.33
CA SER A 393 -18.60 17.87 17.07
C SER A 393 -19.11 16.43 17.02
N THR A 394 -18.21 15.50 16.65
CA THR A 394 -18.21 14.10 17.10
C THR A 394 -16.84 13.76 17.73
N ALA A 395 -16.55 14.31 18.91
CA ALA A 395 -15.38 13.96 19.70
C ALA A 395 -15.76 13.05 20.88
N ALA A 396 -15.25 11.82 20.88
CA ALA A 396 -14.67 11.08 22.02
C ALA A 396 -14.50 9.58 21.69
N ALA A 397 -13.26 9.08 21.65
CA ALA A 397 -12.98 7.64 21.76
C ALA A 397 -12.56 7.37 23.21
N SER A 398 -13.16 6.37 23.87
CA SER A 398 -12.68 5.87 25.16
C SER A 398 -11.95 4.54 24.96
N THR A 399 -10.87 4.37 25.70
CA THR A 399 -10.12 3.12 25.87
C THR A 399 -10.41 2.54 27.26
N ASP A 400 -10.27 1.23 27.43
CA ASP A 400 -10.34 0.61 28.74
C ASP A 400 -8.97 0.61 29.45
N ALA A 401 -8.93 0.09 30.68
CA ALA A 401 -7.73 0.04 31.52
C ALA A 401 -6.57 -0.81 30.95
N SER A 402 -6.78 -1.51 29.83
CA SER A 402 -5.79 -2.35 29.15
C SER A 402 -5.28 -1.76 27.83
N GLY A 403 -5.81 -0.61 27.40
CA GLY A 403 -5.38 0.08 26.17
C GLY A 403 -5.92 -0.54 24.88
N GLN A 404 -6.94 -1.39 24.95
CA GLN A 404 -7.60 -1.95 23.76
C GLN A 404 -8.68 -1.00 23.24
N LEU A 405 -8.71 -0.76 21.92
CA LEU A 405 -9.76 -0.01 21.23
C LEU A 405 -11.07 -0.79 21.28
N MET A 406 -12.07 -0.27 22.01
CA MET A 406 -13.40 -0.87 22.09
C MET A 406 -14.26 -0.50 20.87
N PRO A 407 -15.05 -1.43 20.29
CA PRO A 407 -16.02 -1.11 19.24
C PRO A 407 -17.12 -0.19 19.76
N ARG A 408 -17.46 0.86 18.99
CA ARG A 408 -18.40 1.95 19.37
C ARG A 408 -19.90 1.60 19.32
N SER A 409 -20.30 0.33 19.34
CA SER A 409 -21.71 -0.04 19.61
C SER A 409 -21.81 -1.37 20.36
N ALA A 410 -22.71 -1.45 21.34
CA ALA A 410 -22.96 -2.66 22.12
C ALA A 410 -23.38 -3.86 21.23
N ALA A 411 -24.09 -3.57 20.12
CA ALA A 411 -24.51 -4.58 19.15
C ALA A 411 -23.32 -5.25 18.43
N VAL A 412 -22.28 -4.50 18.07
CA VAL A 412 -21.09 -5.05 17.42
C VAL A 412 -20.24 -5.85 18.41
N GLN A 413 -20.14 -5.39 19.66
CA GLN A 413 -19.48 -6.17 20.72
C GLN A 413 -20.21 -7.50 20.96
N GLN A 414 -21.54 -7.48 20.99
CA GLN A 414 -22.36 -8.68 21.14
C GLN A 414 -22.23 -9.63 19.94
N LEU A 415 -22.14 -9.10 18.72
CA LEU A 415 -21.87 -9.91 17.52
C LEU A 415 -20.49 -10.58 17.59
N LEU A 416 -19.44 -9.83 17.91
CA LEU A 416 -18.08 -10.38 17.98
C LEU A 416 -17.91 -11.37 19.14
N ALA A 417 -18.73 -11.27 20.18
CA ALA A 417 -18.80 -12.21 21.29
C ALA A 417 -19.70 -13.43 21.01
N SER A 418 -20.50 -13.43 19.94
CA SER A 418 -21.36 -14.55 19.59
C SER A 418 -20.59 -15.65 18.86
N GLU A 419 -21.14 -16.87 18.90
CA GLU A 419 -20.59 -18.01 18.17
C GLU A 419 -20.50 -17.70 16.66
N PRO A 420 -19.36 -17.93 15.99
CA PRO A 420 -19.22 -17.63 14.55
C PRO A 420 -20.28 -18.31 13.68
N ALA A 421 -20.77 -19.49 14.06
CA ALA A 421 -21.84 -20.20 13.35
C ALA A 421 -23.17 -19.42 13.30
N SER A 422 -23.40 -18.49 14.24
CA SER A 422 -24.60 -17.63 14.24
C SER A 422 -24.48 -16.44 13.29
N TRP A 423 -23.27 -16.09 12.85
CA TRP A 423 -23.07 -14.96 11.93
C TRP A 423 -23.63 -15.30 10.56
N VAL A 424 -24.15 -14.31 9.86
CA VAL A 424 -24.55 -14.40 8.46
C VAL A 424 -23.88 -13.27 7.69
N VAL A 425 -22.95 -13.60 6.79
CA VAL A 425 -22.14 -12.63 6.07
C VAL A 425 -22.48 -12.68 4.59
N LEU A 426 -22.86 -11.54 4.03
CA LEU A 426 -23.03 -11.33 2.59
C LEU A 426 -21.70 -10.86 2.00
N GLY A 427 -21.21 -11.48 0.94
CA GLY A 427 -20.06 -11.01 0.15
C GLY A 427 -20.49 -10.55 -1.24
N ILE A 428 -19.93 -9.44 -1.70
CA ILE A 428 -20.21 -8.82 -3.00
C ILE A 428 -18.91 -8.61 -3.79
N GLU A 429 -18.86 -9.16 -5.01
CA GLU A 429 -17.73 -9.04 -5.94
C GLU A 429 -18.19 -8.33 -7.22
N SER A 430 -17.44 -7.30 -7.63
CA SER A 430 -17.70 -6.48 -8.83
C SER A 430 -16.44 -5.79 -9.36
N SER A 431 -15.27 -6.43 -9.24
CA SER A 431 -13.98 -5.81 -9.59
C SER A 431 -13.68 -5.76 -11.09
N CYS A 432 -14.25 -6.66 -11.89
CA CYS A 432 -13.95 -6.78 -13.32
C CYS A 432 -15.22 -6.94 -14.18
N ASP A 433 -15.58 -8.18 -14.54
CA ASP A 433 -16.65 -8.51 -15.49
C ASP A 433 -17.66 -9.54 -14.96
N ASP A 434 -17.53 -9.97 -13.70
CA ASP A 434 -18.50 -10.83 -13.03
C ASP A 434 -19.16 -10.07 -11.88
N THR A 435 -20.50 -10.03 -11.87
CA THR A 435 -21.27 -9.55 -10.71
C THR A 435 -21.61 -10.75 -9.85
N ALA A 436 -21.07 -10.84 -8.64
CA ALA A 436 -21.30 -12.02 -7.82
C ALA A 436 -21.66 -11.69 -6.37
N ALA A 437 -22.49 -12.54 -5.78
CA ALA A 437 -22.90 -12.47 -4.38
C ALA A 437 -22.83 -13.86 -3.74
N ALA A 438 -22.49 -13.92 -2.45
CA ALA A 438 -22.60 -15.14 -1.66
C ALA A 438 -23.05 -14.83 -0.24
N VAL A 439 -23.77 -15.77 0.37
CA VAL A 439 -24.14 -15.71 1.78
C VAL A 439 -23.54 -16.93 2.48
N LEU A 440 -22.77 -16.70 3.53
CA LEU A 440 -22.21 -17.76 4.37
C LEU A 440 -22.49 -17.51 5.84
N ARG A 441 -22.41 -18.59 6.62
CA ARG A 441 -22.24 -18.49 8.06
C ARG A 441 -20.79 -18.25 8.43
N GLY A 442 -20.57 -17.68 9.61
CA GLY A 442 -19.22 -17.43 10.11
C GLY A 442 -18.42 -18.70 10.43
N ASP A 443 -19.01 -19.90 10.39
CA ASP A 443 -18.28 -21.18 10.43
C ASP A 443 -17.83 -21.69 9.05
N GLY A 444 -18.19 -21.00 7.97
CA GLY A 444 -17.87 -21.37 6.59
C GLY A 444 -18.95 -22.20 5.89
N THR A 445 -20.10 -22.42 6.51
CA THR A 445 -21.27 -23.00 5.85
C THR A 445 -21.77 -22.08 4.75
N VAL A 446 -21.75 -22.56 3.50
CA VAL A 446 -22.27 -21.82 2.34
C VAL A 446 -23.79 -21.96 2.30
N LEU A 447 -24.51 -20.83 2.35
CA LEU A 447 -25.98 -20.84 2.27
C LEU A 447 -26.46 -20.62 0.83
N ALA A 448 -25.86 -19.69 0.12
CA ALA A 448 -26.13 -19.46 -1.31
C ALA A 448 -24.96 -18.76 -1.99
N HIS A 449 -24.89 -18.87 -3.30
CA HIS A 449 -23.92 -18.18 -4.13
C HIS A 449 -24.45 -18.00 -5.56
N LYS A 450 -24.40 -16.77 -6.09
CA LYS A 450 -24.83 -16.43 -7.44
C LYS A 450 -23.78 -15.60 -8.18
N ILE A 451 -23.71 -15.82 -9.49
CA ILE A 451 -22.86 -15.06 -10.42
C ILE A 451 -23.73 -14.66 -11.62
N ALA A 452 -23.70 -13.38 -11.98
CA ALA A 452 -24.14 -12.85 -13.26
C ALA A 452 -22.90 -12.44 -14.06
N SER A 453 -22.48 -13.34 -14.96
CA SER A 453 -21.26 -13.18 -15.75
C SER A 453 -21.48 -12.37 -17.02
N GLN A 454 -20.48 -11.57 -17.42
CA GLN A 454 -20.49 -10.75 -18.63
C GLN A 454 -19.70 -11.37 -19.79
N THR A 455 -19.33 -12.66 -19.74
CA THR A 455 -18.43 -13.30 -20.73
C THR A 455 -18.80 -13.03 -22.19
N GLY A 456 -20.10 -12.97 -22.54
CA GLY A 456 -20.58 -12.69 -23.91
C GLY A 456 -20.68 -11.21 -24.29
N LEU A 457 -20.67 -10.29 -23.32
CA LEU A 457 -20.89 -8.86 -23.57
C LEU A 457 -19.66 -8.17 -24.19
N HIS A 458 -18.48 -8.64 -23.78
CA HIS A 458 -17.19 -8.03 -24.12
C HIS A 458 -16.51 -8.64 -25.35
N GLU A 459 -17.04 -9.75 -25.89
CA GLU A 459 -16.46 -10.47 -27.03
C GLU A 459 -16.26 -9.57 -28.25
N GLN A 460 -17.26 -8.73 -28.55
CA GLN A 460 -17.25 -7.77 -29.66
C GLN A 460 -16.13 -6.72 -29.54
N TYR A 461 -15.61 -6.47 -28.33
CA TYR A 461 -14.55 -5.49 -28.09
C TYR A 461 -13.16 -6.14 -27.98
N GLY A 462 -13.08 -7.48 -27.97
CA GLY A 462 -11.82 -8.22 -27.83
C GLY A 462 -11.19 -8.18 -26.43
N GLY A 463 -11.91 -7.62 -25.45
CA GLY A 463 -11.52 -7.46 -24.04
C GLY A 463 -12.55 -6.63 -23.26
N VAL A 464 -12.44 -6.62 -21.92
CA VAL A 464 -13.40 -5.95 -21.02
C VAL A 464 -13.41 -4.43 -21.27
N LYS A 465 -14.57 -3.88 -21.65
CA LYS A 465 -14.77 -2.43 -21.82
C LYS A 465 -15.31 -1.83 -20.50
N PRO A 466 -14.57 -0.94 -19.80
CA PRO A 466 -14.91 -0.51 -18.44
C PRO A 466 -16.30 0.10 -18.25
N ASP A 467 -16.75 0.98 -19.15
CA ASP A 467 -18.07 1.62 -19.03
C ASP A 467 -19.21 0.61 -19.21
N VAL A 468 -19.04 -0.31 -20.16
CA VAL A 468 -20.01 -1.39 -20.43
C VAL A 468 -20.06 -2.36 -19.25
N ALA A 469 -18.91 -2.69 -18.67
CA ALA A 469 -18.83 -3.53 -17.48
C ALA A 469 -19.52 -2.88 -16.27
N ARG A 470 -19.29 -1.58 -16.05
CA ARG A 470 -19.98 -0.80 -15.00
C ARG A 470 -21.50 -0.88 -15.17
N ASP A 471 -22.01 -0.62 -16.37
CA ASP A 471 -23.45 -0.60 -16.63
C ASP A 471 -24.08 -1.98 -16.45
N ALA A 472 -23.38 -3.04 -16.87
CA ALA A 472 -23.78 -4.41 -16.64
C ALA A 472 -23.81 -4.76 -15.14
N HIS A 473 -22.81 -4.35 -14.36
CA HIS A 473 -22.86 -4.50 -12.90
C HIS A 473 -24.05 -3.75 -12.30
N ALA A 474 -24.28 -2.49 -12.69
CA ALA A 474 -25.36 -1.68 -12.16
C ALA A 474 -26.74 -2.30 -12.44
N ALA A 475 -26.92 -2.90 -13.62
CA ALA A 475 -28.15 -3.60 -13.98
C ALA A 475 -28.33 -4.94 -13.23
N ALA A 476 -27.23 -5.66 -12.95
CA ALA A 476 -27.28 -7.01 -12.38
C ALA A 476 -27.20 -7.07 -10.85
N ILE A 477 -26.59 -6.08 -10.19
CA ILE A 477 -26.22 -6.15 -8.76
C ILE A 477 -27.43 -6.42 -7.85
N GLY A 478 -28.54 -5.70 -8.05
CA GLY A 478 -29.75 -5.85 -7.24
C GLY A 478 -30.34 -7.26 -7.34
N ALA A 479 -30.63 -7.72 -8.55
CA ALA A 479 -31.20 -9.05 -8.79
C ALA A 479 -30.26 -10.18 -8.32
N THR A 480 -28.93 -9.99 -8.45
CA THR A 480 -27.94 -10.98 -8.01
C THR A 480 -27.92 -11.11 -6.48
N VAL A 481 -27.89 -9.98 -5.76
CA VAL A 481 -27.87 -9.96 -4.29
C VAL A 481 -29.21 -10.43 -3.72
N GLU A 482 -30.33 -9.91 -4.20
CA GLU A 482 -31.68 -10.32 -3.76
C GLU A 482 -31.92 -11.80 -4.03
N GLY A 483 -31.57 -12.27 -5.23
CA GLY A 483 -31.67 -13.67 -5.59
C GLY A 483 -30.80 -14.57 -4.73
N CYS A 484 -29.63 -14.10 -4.29
CA CYS A 484 -28.74 -14.85 -3.40
C CYS A 484 -29.30 -14.91 -1.96
N LEU A 485 -29.87 -13.82 -1.45
CA LEU A 485 -30.52 -13.78 -0.13
C LEU A 485 -31.76 -14.67 -0.09
N GLN A 486 -32.57 -14.65 -1.15
CA GLN A 486 -33.75 -15.52 -1.30
C GLN A 486 -33.37 -17.01 -1.30
N GLU A 487 -32.36 -17.39 -2.08
CA GLU A 487 -31.86 -18.77 -2.12
C GLU A 487 -31.27 -19.22 -0.77
N ALA A 488 -30.62 -18.31 -0.05
CA ALA A 488 -30.12 -18.57 1.31
C ALA A 488 -31.23 -18.67 2.36
N GLY A 489 -32.46 -18.24 2.05
CA GLY A 489 -33.55 -18.11 3.03
C GLY A 489 -33.27 -17.05 4.10
N VAL A 490 -32.47 -16.03 3.78
CA VAL A 490 -32.01 -14.99 4.70
C VAL A 490 -32.65 -13.66 4.34
N LYS A 491 -33.27 -13.00 5.33
CA LYS A 491 -33.73 -11.62 5.18
C LYS A 491 -32.58 -10.63 5.42
N PRO A 492 -32.56 -9.46 4.75
CA PRO A 492 -31.51 -8.45 4.94
C PRO A 492 -31.25 -8.07 6.40
N GLU A 493 -32.28 -8.04 7.25
CA GLU A 493 -32.16 -7.70 8.68
C GLU A 493 -31.42 -8.76 9.51
N GLN A 494 -31.27 -9.97 8.97
CA GLN A 494 -30.58 -11.08 9.63
C GLN A 494 -29.08 -11.10 9.29
N LEU A 495 -28.63 -10.24 8.38
CA LEU A 495 -27.21 -10.12 8.05
C LEU A 495 -26.45 -9.57 9.26
N SER A 496 -25.32 -10.20 9.56
CA SER A 496 -24.38 -9.76 10.59
C SER A 496 -23.33 -8.81 10.05
N ALA A 497 -22.99 -8.91 8.77
CA ALA A 497 -22.04 -8.02 8.09
C ALA A 497 -22.21 -8.11 6.57
N VAL A 498 -21.73 -7.07 5.87
CA VAL A 498 -21.61 -7.06 4.41
C VAL A 498 -20.15 -6.87 4.02
N ALA A 499 -19.55 -7.90 3.44
CA ALA A 499 -18.23 -7.86 2.85
C ALA A 499 -18.29 -7.46 1.38
N VAL A 500 -17.36 -6.63 0.93
CA VAL A 500 -17.34 -6.15 -0.45
C VAL A 500 -15.93 -5.93 -0.95
N THR A 501 -15.68 -6.32 -2.19
CA THR A 501 -14.41 -6.05 -2.85
C THR A 501 -14.23 -4.56 -3.09
N VAL A 502 -13.19 -3.97 -2.52
CA VAL A 502 -12.84 -2.55 -2.72
C VAL A 502 -11.60 -2.35 -3.58
N GLY A 503 -10.90 -3.43 -3.93
CA GLY A 503 -9.81 -3.41 -4.90
C GLY A 503 -8.85 -4.60 -4.78
N PRO A 504 -7.87 -4.73 -5.68
CA PRO A 504 -7.74 -4.01 -6.95
C PRO A 504 -8.86 -4.36 -7.93
N GLY A 505 -9.02 -3.57 -8.99
CA GLY A 505 -10.06 -3.76 -10.00
C GLY A 505 -10.35 -2.49 -10.81
N LEU A 506 -11.33 -2.57 -11.71
CA LEU A 506 -11.84 -1.44 -12.46
C LEU A 506 -12.60 -0.50 -11.52
N SER A 507 -12.11 0.74 -11.37
CA SER A 507 -12.66 1.72 -10.41
C SER A 507 -14.18 1.90 -10.54
N LEU A 508 -14.67 2.00 -11.77
CA LEU A 508 -16.08 2.21 -12.06
C LEU A 508 -16.93 1.01 -11.62
N CYS A 509 -16.40 -0.21 -11.74
CA CYS A 509 -17.08 -1.46 -11.39
C CYS A 509 -17.06 -1.68 -9.87
N LEU A 510 -15.93 -1.42 -9.21
CA LEU A 510 -15.80 -1.49 -7.75
C LEU A 510 -16.79 -0.58 -7.02
N GLN A 511 -17.02 0.62 -7.55
CA GLN A 511 -17.97 1.57 -6.97
C GLN A 511 -19.42 1.04 -6.97
N VAL A 512 -19.81 0.23 -7.96
CA VAL A 512 -21.17 -0.34 -8.03
C VAL A 512 -21.41 -1.29 -6.86
N GLY A 513 -20.50 -2.25 -6.66
CA GLY A 513 -20.60 -3.21 -5.55
C GLY A 513 -20.51 -2.51 -4.19
N LEU A 514 -19.58 -1.58 -4.04
CA LEU A 514 -19.38 -0.84 -2.79
C LEU A 514 -20.61 0.00 -2.40
N ARG A 515 -21.21 0.74 -3.34
CA ARG A 515 -22.44 1.50 -3.11
C ARG A 515 -23.56 0.60 -2.63
N HIS A 516 -23.77 -0.53 -3.31
CA HIS A 516 -24.83 -1.48 -2.95
C HIS A 516 -24.59 -2.09 -1.56
N ALA A 517 -23.36 -2.50 -1.27
CA ALA A 517 -22.96 -3.05 0.02
C ALA A 517 -23.19 -2.05 1.16
N LEU A 518 -22.78 -0.80 0.96
CA LEU A 518 -22.96 0.25 1.94
C LEU A 518 -24.43 0.61 2.17
N THR A 519 -25.29 0.60 1.14
CA THR A 519 -26.73 0.82 1.31
C THR A 519 -27.33 -0.22 2.25
N ILE A 520 -26.99 -1.50 2.07
CA ILE A 520 -27.45 -2.59 2.94
C ILE A 520 -26.88 -2.40 4.35
N ALA A 521 -25.57 -2.20 4.46
CA ALA A 521 -24.89 -2.08 5.74
C ALA A 521 -25.41 -0.89 6.56
N ALA A 522 -25.60 0.28 5.93
CA ALA A 522 -26.11 1.49 6.57
C ALA A 522 -27.56 1.34 7.00
N ARG A 523 -28.41 0.73 6.15
CA ARG A 523 -29.83 0.52 6.45
C ARG A 523 -30.04 -0.36 7.69
N HIS A 524 -29.20 -1.39 7.86
CA HIS A 524 -29.31 -2.32 8.99
C HIS A 524 -28.34 -2.01 10.13
N GLN A 525 -27.53 -0.94 10.01
CA GLN A 525 -26.50 -0.56 10.98
C GLN A 525 -25.58 -1.73 11.35
N ILE A 526 -25.12 -2.45 10.33
CA ILE A 526 -24.23 -3.61 10.45
C ILE A 526 -22.84 -3.30 9.87
N PRO A 527 -21.79 -4.01 10.32
CA PRO A 527 -20.44 -3.88 9.78
C PRO A 527 -20.37 -4.02 8.27
N LEU A 528 -19.66 -3.08 7.64
CA LEU A 528 -19.14 -3.22 6.28
C LEU A 528 -17.69 -3.71 6.35
N VAL A 529 -17.36 -4.77 5.63
CA VAL A 529 -16.01 -5.36 5.60
C VAL A 529 -15.38 -5.11 4.23
N PRO A 530 -14.45 -4.14 4.10
CA PRO A 530 -13.70 -3.94 2.86
C PRO A 530 -12.73 -5.11 2.63
N VAL A 531 -12.81 -5.72 1.46
CA VAL A 531 -12.03 -6.91 1.09
C VAL A 531 -11.08 -6.59 -0.06
N HIS A 532 -9.85 -7.08 0.06
CA HIS A 532 -8.88 -7.07 -1.02
C HIS A 532 -9.12 -8.27 -1.94
N HIS A 533 -9.35 -8.03 -3.23
CA HIS A 533 -9.67 -9.05 -4.24
C HIS A 533 -8.65 -10.21 -4.29
N MET A 534 -7.36 -9.89 -4.40
CA MET A 534 -6.30 -10.92 -4.40
C MET A 534 -6.15 -11.66 -3.06
N GLU A 535 -6.45 -11.00 -1.93
CA GLU A 535 -6.49 -11.68 -0.62
C GLU A 535 -7.66 -12.67 -0.60
N ALA A 536 -8.83 -12.28 -1.10
CA ALA A 536 -10.00 -13.16 -1.20
C ALA A 536 -9.69 -14.45 -1.98
N HIS A 537 -9.09 -14.33 -3.16
CA HIS A 537 -8.60 -15.48 -3.95
C HIS A 537 -7.70 -16.42 -3.14
N SER A 538 -6.84 -15.87 -2.28
CA SER A 538 -5.92 -16.66 -1.46
C SER A 538 -6.57 -17.33 -0.25
N LEU A 539 -7.64 -16.74 0.30
CA LEU A 539 -8.28 -17.20 1.52
C LEU A 539 -9.36 -18.25 1.27
N VAL A 540 -9.91 -18.36 0.06
CA VAL A 540 -10.99 -19.31 -0.22
C VAL A 540 -10.62 -20.76 0.10
N VAL A 541 -9.34 -21.12 -0.02
CA VAL A 541 -8.83 -22.46 0.32
C VAL A 541 -8.90 -22.74 1.83
N ARG A 542 -8.99 -21.70 2.66
CA ARG A 542 -9.17 -21.84 4.12
C ARG A 542 -10.63 -22.06 4.53
N LEU A 543 -11.57 -22.04 3.59
CA LEU A 543 -12.99 -22.25 3.86
C LEU A 543 -13.21 -23.66 4.46
N PRO A 544 -13.73 -23.78 5.71
CA PRO A 544 -13.87 -25.07 6.40
C PRO A 544 -14.72 -26.10 5.65
N SER A 545 -15.75 -25.66 4.91
CA SER A 545 -16.62 -26.54 4.12
C SER A 545 -15.94 -27.22 2.94
N LEU A 546 -14.69 -26.85 2.59
CA LEU A 546 -13.88 -27.57 1.62
C LEU A 546 -13.24 -28.85 2.19
N TYR A 547 -13.24 -29.00 3.51
CA TYR A 547 -12.62 -30.10 4.21
C TYR A 547 -13.71 -31.04 4.73
N PRO A 548 -13.57 -32.36 4.57
CA PRO A 548 -14.53 -33.30 5.12
C PRO A 548 -14.64 -33.07 6.64
N PRO A 549 -15.85 -33.22 7.24
CA PRO A 549 -15.96 -33.35 8.68
C PRO A 549 -15.04 -34.48 9.15
N LEU A 550 -14.62 -34.48 10.42
CA LEU A 550 -13.97 -35.62 11.06
C LEU A 550 -14.91 -36.85 11.00
N ALA A 551 -14.99 -37.50 9.85
CA ALA A 551 -15.81 -38.66 9.56
C ALA A 551 -14.97 -39.92 9.83
N PRO A 552 -15.61 -41.05 10.18
CA PRO A 552 -14.91 -42.27 10.60
C PRO A 552 -14.11 -42.97 9.48
N ALA A 553 -14.19 -42.49 8.23
CA ALA A 553 -13.42 -43.03 7.11
C ALA A 553 -12.14 -42.21 6.89
N PRO A 554 -10.97 -42.85 6.74
CA PRO A 554 -9.73 -42.13 6.50
C PRO A 554 -9.80 -41.37 5.16
N PRO A 555 -9.35 -40.10 5.13
CA PRO A 555 -9.25 -39.33 3.89
C PRO A 555 -8.30 -40.01 2.90
N ALA A 556 -8.45 -39.70 1.61
CA ALA A 556 -7.51 -40.16 0.59
C ALA A 556 -6.06 -39.80 0.99
N PRO A 557 -5.07 -40.70 0.79
CA PRO A 557 -3.70 -40.46 1.19
C PRO A 557 -3.17 -39.13 0.65
N GLY A 558 -2.80 -38.20 1.53
CA GLY A 558 -2.23 -36.90 1.17
C GLY A 558 -3.21 -35.73 0.99
N ALA A 559 -4.53 -35.95 1.14
CA ALA A 559 -5.49 -34.84 1.12
C ALA A 559 -5.48 -34.08 2.46
N PRO A 560 -5.36 -32.73 2.46
CA PRO A 560 -5.40 -31.95 3.70
C PRO A 560 -6.76 -32.09 4.39
N THR A 561 -6.75 -32.30 5.71
CA THR A 561 -7.94 -32.50 6.54
C THR A 561 -8.39 -31.25 7.27
N THR A 562 -7.59 -30.19 7.21
CA THR A 562 -7.84 -28.91 7.87
C THR A 562 -7.43 -27.76 6.96
N PRO A 563 -8.04 -26.57 7.11
CA PRO A 563 -7.57 -25.34 6.47
C PRO A 563 -6.07 -25.11 6.66
N PRO A 564 -5.34 -24.59 5.65
CA PRO A 564 -3.92 -24.31 5.78
C PRO A 564 -3.65 -23.24 6.82
N ALA A 565 -2.71 -23.50 7.73
CA ALA A 565 -2.22 -22.50 8.67
C ALA A 565 -1.30 -21.47 8.00
N PHE A 566 -1.14 -20.31 8.61
CA PHE A 566 -0.08 -19.37 8.23
C PHE A 566 1.25 -19.79 8.89
N PRO A 567 2.41 -19.40 8.31
CA PRO A 567 2.58 -18.68 7.04
C PRO A 567 2.34 -19.59 5.82
N ALA A 568 1.82 -19.05 4.72
CA ALA A 568 1.60 -19.76 3.46
C ALA A 568 2.28 -19.03 2.30
N LEU A 569 2.86 -19.77 1.35
CA LEU A 569 3.31 -19.20 0.09
C LEU A 569 2.14 -19.20 -0.89
N LEU A 570 1.80 -18.04 -1.43
CA LEU A 570 0.75 -17.88 -2.42
C LEU A 570 1.36 -17.69 -3.81
N LEU A 571 0.86 -18.42 -4.78
CA LEU A 571 1.06 -18.16 -6.20
C LEU A 571 -0.31 -17.79 -6.81
N LEU A 572 -0.51 -16.50 -7.06
CA LEU A 572 -1.75 -15.95 -7.60
C LEU A 572 -1.59 -15.75 -9.10
N VAL A 573 -2.26 -16.58 -9.91
CA VAL A 573 -2.09 -16.69 -11.36
C VAL A 573 -3.45 -16.63 -12.07
N SER A 574 -3.81 -15.44 -12.55
CA SER A 574 -5.06 -15.18 -13.28
C SER A 574 -4.80 -14.53 -14.64
N GLY A 575 -5.85 -14.09 -15.34
CA GLY A 575 -5.74 -13.30 -16.56
C GLY A 575 -5.07 -11.94 -16.34
N GLY A 576 -5.23 -11.33 -15.16
CA GLY A 576 -4.66 -10.00 -14.85
C GLY A 576 -3.47 -10.01 -13.89
N HIS A 577 -3.20 -11.13 -13.20
CA HIS A 577 -2.22 -11.18 -12.12
C HIS A 577 -1.32 -12.40 -12.24
N ASN A 578 -0.05 -12.23 -11.89
CA ASN A 578 0.90 -13.33 -11.73
C ASN A 578 1.89 -12.95 -10.62
N MET A 579 1.64 -13.40 -9.39
CA MET A 579 2.35 -12.94 -8.19
C MET A 579 2.73 -14.10 -7.27
N LEU A 580 3.95 -14.05 -6.73
CA LEU A 580 4.40 -14.87 -5.60
C LEU A 580 4.37 -14.03 -4.33
N VAL A 581 3.65 -14.48 -3.31
CA VAL A 581 3.39 -13.69 -2.10
C VAL A 581 3.52 -14.58 -0.87
N LEU A 582 4.34 -14.18 0.10
CA LEU A 582 4.32 -14.77 1.43
C LEU A 582 3.15 -14.17 2.21
N CYS A 583 2.19 -14.99 2.62
CA CYS A 583 1.10 -14.61 3.51
C CYS A 583 1.42 -15.09 4.93
N GLN A 584 1.64 -14.16 5.85
CA GLN A 584 1.93 -14.46 7.27
C GLN A 584 0.67 -14.41 8.14
N GLY A 585 -0.46 -14.02 7.56
CA GLY A 585 -1.73 -13.82 8.22
C GLY A 585 -2.61 -12.88 7.40
N ILE A 586 -3.88 -12.77 7.78
CA ILE A 586 -4.82 -11.83 7.17
C ILE A 586 -4.25 -10.41 7.25
N GLY A 587 -4.24 -9.69 6.12
CA GLY A 587 -3.66 -8.35 5.99
C GLY A 587 -2.13 -8.29 6.05
N ARG A 588 -1.42 -9.40 6.23
CA ARG A 588 0.04 -9.47 6.40
C ARG A 588 0.70 -10.23 5.27
N HIS A 589 1.05 -9.51 4.20
CA HIS A 589 1.62 -10.09 2.99
C HIS A 589 2.97 -9.46 2.63
N ARG A 590 3.86 -10.25 2.02
CA ARG A 590 5.10 -9.78 1.38
C ARG A 590 5.17 -10.32 -0.04
N ILE A 591 5.20 -9.44 -1.04
CA ILE A 591 5.29 -9.82 -2.45
C ILE A 591 6.73 -10.24 -2.73
N LEU A 592 6.95 -11.54 -2.94
CA LEU A 592 8.26 -12.08 -3.30
C LEU A 592 8.57 -11.84 -4.77
N GLY A 593 7.56 -11.81 -5.65
CA GLY A 593 7.74 -11.49 -7.06
C GLY A 593 6.42 -11.22 -7.78
N THR A 594 6.48 -10.43 -8.84
CA THR A 594 5.32 -10.10 -9.68
C THR A 594 5.71 -10.14 -11.16
N THR A 595 4.72 -10.22 -12.06
CA THR A 595 5.00 -10.00 -13.49
C THR A 595 5.43 -8.56 -13.75
N LEU A 596 6.38 -8.39 -14.67
CA LEU A 596 6.89 -7.11 -15.16
C LEU A 596 6.13 -6.65 -16.43
N ASP A 597 5.41 -7.56 -17.08
CA ASP A 597 4.67 -7.31 -18.32
C ASP A 597 3.32 -8.07 -18.37
N ASP A 598 3.10 -8.92 -19.38
CA ASP A 598 1.90 -9.74 -19.52
C ASP A 598 1.78 -10.70 -18.30
N SER A 599 0.56 -11.03 -17.88
CA SER A 599 0.34 -12.16 -16.95
C SER A 599 0.50 -13.50 -17.68
N ALA A 600 0.58 -14.61 -16.93
CA ALA A 600 0.54 -15.93 -17.56
C ALA A 600 -0.80 -16.14 -18.31
N GLY A 601 -1.93 -15.80 -17.70
CA GLY A 601 -3.26 -15.99 -18.30
C GLY A 601 -3.44 -15.18 -19.59
N GLU A 602 -3.02 -13.92 -19.57
CA GLU A 602 -3.03 -13.07 -20.77
C GLU A 602 -2.12 -13.62 -21.88
N CYS A 603 -0.97 -14.18 -21.51
CA CYS A 603 -0.10 -14.85 -22.47
C CYS A 603 -0.77 -16.10 -23.08
N PHE A 604 -1.44 -16.93 -22.26
CA PHE A 604 -2.25 -18.06 -22.73
C PHE A 604 -3.33 -17.60 -23.72
N ASP A 605 -4.08 -16.55 -23.40
CA ASP A 605 -5.16 -16.06 -24.28
C ASP A 605 -4.63 -15.48 -25.59
N LYS A 606 -3.53 -14.72 -25.56
CA LYS A 606 -2.90 -14.18 -26.77
C LYS A 606 -2.32 -15.28 -27.66
N VAL A 607 -1.71 -16.31 -27.08
CA VAL A 607 -1.19 -17.45 -27.83
C VAL A 607 -2.33 -18.31 -28.40
N ALA A 608 -3.42 -18.51 -27.66
CA ALA A 608 -4.62 -19.17 -28.18
C ALA A 608 -5.12 -18.48 -29.47
N ARG A 609 -5.24 -17.15 -29.44
CA ARG A 609 -5.63 -16.36 -30.62
C ARG A 609 -4.66 -16.52 -31.79
N LEU A 610 -3.34 -16.52 -31.53
CA LEU A 610 -2.32 -16.74 -32.57
C LEU A 610 -2.45 -18.11 -33.26
N LEU A 611 -2.90 -19.14 -32.53
CA LEU A 611 -3.10 -20.49 -33.04
C LEU A 611 -4.49 -20.72 -33.62
N GLY A 612 -5.28 -19.67 -33.83
CA GLY A 612 -6.62 -19.75 -34.41
C GLY A 612 -7.73 -20.15 -33.42
N VAL A 613 -7.42 -20.25 -32.13
CA VAL A 613 -8.42 -20.48 -31.07
C VAL A 613 -9.08 -19.15 -30.70
N ASN A 614 -10.30 -18.94 -31.18
CA ASN A 614 -11.05 -17.69 -30.97
C ASN A 614 -11.97 -17.71 -29.73
N ALA A 615 -12.02 -18.83 -29.00
CA ALA A 615 -12.82 -18.94 -27.79
C ALA A 615 -12.21 -18.09 -26.65
N ILE A 616 -13.07 -17.46 -25.84
CA ILE A 616 -12.69 -16.67 -24.67
C ILE A 616 -13.36 -17.30 -23.44
N PRO A 617 -12.60 -17.63 -22.36
CA PRO A 617 -11.14 -17.55 -22.25
C PRO A 617 -10.41 -18.61 -23.12
N GLY A 618 -9.24 -18.24 -23.63
CA GLY A 618 -8.45 -19.05 -24.56
C GLY A 618 -7.62 -20.12 -23.86
N GLY A 619 -7.18 -19.89 -22.62
CA GLY A 619 -6.36 -20.82 -21.83
C GLY A 619 -6.86 -22.28 -21.79
N PRO A 620 -8.12 -22.57 -21.39
CA PRO A 620 -8.65 -23.94 -21.35
C PRO A 620 -8.73 -24.64 -22.71
N HIS A 621 -8.87 -23.87 -23.79
CA HIS A 621 -8.88 -24.39 -25.15
C HIS A 621 -7.45 -24.68 -25.62
N LEU A 622 -6.50 -23.81 -25.27
CA LEU A 622 -5.08 -24.02 -25.56
C LEU A 622 -4.54 -25.27 -24.85
N GLU A 623 -4.96 -25.53 -23.61
CA GLU A 623 -4.61 -26.76 -22.89
C GLU A 623 -5.13 -28.03 -23.58
N ARG A 624 -6.38 -28.01 -24.07
CA ARG A 624 -6.93 -29.13 -24.84
C ARG A 624 -6.19 -29.35 -26.15
N LEU A 625 -5.80 -28.27 -26.82
CA LEU A 625 -4.97 -28.34 -28.03
C LEU A 625 -3.58 -28.91 -27.72
N ALA A 626 -2.96 -28.47 -26.62
CA ALA A 626 -1.66 -28.94 -26.16
C ALA A 626 -1.64 -30.43 -25.81
N ALA A 627 -2.76 -31.00 -25.32
CA ALA A 627 -2.86 -32.42 -24.99
C ALA A 627 -2.63 -33.36 -26.20
N GLY A 628 -2.82 -32.87 -27.44
CA GLY A 628 -2.59 -33.62 -28.66
C GLY A 628 -1.21 -33.41 -29.31
N GLY A 629 -0.36 -32.54 -28.74
CA GLY A 629 0.94 -32.16 -29.31
C GLY A 629 2.14 -32.74 -28.57
N ASP A 630 3.30 -32.72 -29.22
CA ASP A 630 4.59 -33.07 -28.61
C ASP A 630 5.21 -31.84 -27.90
N PRO A 631 5.30 -31.84 -26.55
CA PRO A 631 5.82 -30.72 -25.79
C PRO A 631 7.35 -30.52 -25.92
N ALA A 632 8.07 -31.46 -26.54
CA ALA A 632 9.50 -31.36 -26.82
C ALA A 632 9.81 -30.91 -28.25
N LYS A 633 8.80 -30.78 -29.12
CA LYS A 633 8.96 -30.47 -30.54
C LYS A 633 9.69 -29.16 -30.79
N PHE A 634 9.27 -28.10 -30.09
CA PHE A 634 9.83 -26.77 -30.25
C PHE A 634 10.55 -26.30 -29.00
N LYS A 635 11.81 -25.88 -29.16
CA LYS A 635 12.62 -25.39 -28.05
C LYS A 635 12.42 -23.89 -27.87
N LEU A 636 11.49 -23.51 -26.99
CA LEU A 636 11.30 -22.13 -26.57
C LEU A 636 12.24 -21.80 -25.40
N THR A 637 12.83 -20.61 -25.42
CA THR A 637 13.74 -20.17 -24.37
C THR A 637 12.94 -19.76 -23.14
N LEU A 638 13.32 -20.29 -21.97
CA LEU A 638 12.72 -19.87 -20.71
C LEU A 638 12.93 -18.35 -20.53
N PRO A 639 11.92 -17.57 -20.09
CA PRO A 639 12.11 -16.14 -19.90
C PRO A 639 13.14 -15.81 -18.82
N MET A 640 13.78 -14.64 -18.94
CA MET A 640 14.59 -14.03 -17.88
C MET A 640 15.74 -14.92 -17.35
N GLN A 641 16.43 -15.65 -18.24
CA GLN A 641 17.60 -16.48 -17.88
C GLN A 641 18.91 -15.68 -17.79
N ASN A 642 18.95 -14.49 -18.37
CA ASN A 642 20.12 -13.61 -18.41
C ASN A 642 19.80 -12.25 -17.77
N GLY A 643 20.83 -11.56 -17.27
CA GLY A 643 20.71 -10.20 -16.74
C GLY A 643 20.28 -10.11 -15.27
N MET A 644 20.02 -8.87 -14.82
CA MET A 644 19.78 -8.51 -13.41
C MET A 644 18.60 -9.22 -12.75
N HIS A 645 17.60 -9.64 -13.53
CA HIS A 645 16.41 -10.31 -13.01
C HIS A 645 16.54 -11.84 -12.89
N LYS A 646 17.70 -12.43 -13.27
CA LYS A 646 17.93 -13.88 -13.20
C LYS A 646 17.71 -14.43 -11.78
N ALA A 647 18.15 -13.68 -10.77
CA ALA A 647 18.03 -14.07 -9.37
C ALA A 647 16.70 -13.67 -8.72
N SER A 648 15.86 -12.82 -9.34
CA SER A 648 14.59 -12.36 -8.76
C SER A 648 13.49 -13.43 -8.78
N CYS A 649 12.40 -13.24 -8.04
CA CYS A 649 11.19 -14.08 -8.20
C CYS A 649 10.17 -13.46 -9.19
N ASN A 650 10.54 -12.41 -9.93
CA ASN A 650 9.66 -11.77 -10.91
C ASN A 650 9.45 -12.61 -12.17
N PHE A 651 8.39 -12.28 -12.89
CA PHE A 651 7.96 -12.94 -14.12
C PHE A 651 7.97 -11.97 -15.31
N SER A 652 8.09 -12.50 -16.52
CA SER A 652 7.92 -11.78 -17.79
C SER A 652 7.53 -12.81 -18.85
N PHE A 653 6.42 -12.57 -19.53
CA PHE A 653 5.83 -13.46 -20.53
C PHE A 653 5.77 -12.82 -21.92
N SER A 654 5.95 -11.49 -22.03
CA SER A 654 5.89 -10.79 -23.32
C SER A 654 6.90 -11.31 -24.35
N GLY A 655 8.14 -11.60 -23.93
CA GLY A 655 9.18 -12.15 -24.81
C GLY A 655 8.88 -13.57 -25.30
N LEU A 656 8.24 -14.38 -24.44
CA LEU A 656 7.79 -15.73 -24.81
C LEU A 656 6.67 -15.65 -25.84
N LYS A 657 5.67 -14.78 -25.61
CA LYS A 657 4.60 -14.51 -26.58
C LYS A 657 5.16 -14.11 -27.95
N THR A 658 6.11 -13.18 -28.01
CA THR A 658 6.71 -12.73 -29.27
C THR A 658 7.47 -13.86 -29.97
N SER A 659 8.15 -14.72 -29.22
CA SER A 659 8.85 -15.88 -29.77
C SER A 659 7.88 -16.92 -30.34
N VAL A 660 6.72 -17.13 -29.69
CA VAL A 660 5.66 -17.99 -30.21
C VAL A 660 5.00 -17.39 -31.45
N ALA A 661 4.72 -16.07 -31.47
CA ALA A 661 4.17 -15.40 -32.65
C ALA A 661 5.07 -15.58 -33.87
N LYS A 662 6.38 -15.35 -33.70
CA LYS A 662 7.36 -15.61 -34.77
C LYS A 662 7.36 -17.07 -35.21
N LEU A 663 7.35 -18.02 -34.26
CA LEU A 663 7.31 -19.44 -34.57
C LEU A 663 6.05 -19.81 -35.37
N VAL A 664 4.90 -19.25 -35.02
CA VAL A 664 3.65 -19.43 -35.77
C VAL A 664 3.80 -18.94 -37.20
N ASP A 665 4.30 -17.72 -37.40
CA ASP A 665 4.48 -17.16 -38.75
C ASP A 665 5.48 -17.97 -39.58
N ASP A 666 6.60 -18.41 -38.99
CA ASP A 666 7.60 -19.24 -39.65
C ASP A 666 6.99 -20.59 -40.09
N GLN A 667 6.17 -21.23 -39.25
CA GLN A 667 5.51 -22.50 -39.60
C GLN A 667 4.40 -22.32 -40.65
N ARG A 668 3.64 -21.23 -40.59
CA ARG A 668 2.63 -20.92 -41.61
C ARG A 668 3.29 -20.66 -42.96
N ALA A 669 4.40 -19.92 -42.98
CA ALA A 669 5.17 -19.69 -44.20
C ALA A 669 5.72 -21.00 -44.81
N LEU A 670 6.22 -21.93 -43.99
CA LEU A 670 6.67 -23.25 -44.45
C LEU A 670 5.55 -24.08 -45.09
N LEU A 671 4.30 -23.86 -44.68
CA LEU A 671 3.11 -24.53 -45.22
C LEU A 671 2.46 -23.74 -46.38
N GLY A 672 3.07 -22.66 -46.85
CA GLY A 672 2.51 -21.81 -47.90
C GLY A 672 1.28 -21.01 -47.47
N LEU A 673 1.05 -20.85 -46.17
CA LEU A 673 -0.08 -20.12 -45.60
C LEU A 673 0.30 -18.65 -45.33
N PRO A 674 -0.66 -17.72 -45.41
CA PRO A 674 -0.43 -16.34 -45.00
C PRO A 674 -0.13 -16.24 -43.49
N PRO A 675 0.62 -15.21 -43.04
CA PRO A 675 0.92 -14.99 -41.63
C PRO A 675 -0.36 -14.87 -40.80
N ALA A 676 -0.25 -15.15 -39.49
CA ALA A 676 -1.42 -15.15 -38.61
C ALA A 676 -2.01 -13.73 -38.53
N GLN A 677 -3.22 -13.53 -39.07
CA GLN A 677 -3.93 -12.26 -38.91
C GLN A 677 -4.57 -12.20 -37.52
N VAL A 678 -4.06 -11.31 -36.66
CA VAL A 678 -4.59 -11.11 -35.31
C VAL A 678 -5.13 -9.69 -35.16
N GLY A 679 -6.43 -9.56 -34.85
CA GLY A 679 -7.05 -8.27 -34.50
C GLY A 679 -8.52 -8.14 -34.94
N PRO A 680 -9.21 -7.05 -34.55
CA PRO A 680 -10.63 -6.81 -34.84
C PRO A 680 -10.94 -6.86 -36.35
N LYS A 681 -9.99 -6.40 -37.18
CA LYS A 681 -10.12 -6.39 -38.64
C LYS A 681 -10.21 -7.80 -39.23
N ALA A 682 -9.43 -8.76 -38.73
CA ALA A 682 -9.49 -10.15 -39.18
C ALA A 682 -10.79 -10.87 -38.76
N LEU A 683 -11.34 -10.50 -37.59
CA LEU A 683 -12.64 -10.99 -37.13
C LEU A 683 -13.78 -10.42 -37.99
N ALA A 684 -13.70 -9.13 -38.34
CA ALA A 684 -14.63 -8.47 -39.25
C ALA A 684 -14.55 -9.05 -40.68
N ASP A 685 -13.35 -9.32 -41.18
CA ASP A 685 -13.15 -9.92 -42.51
C ASP A 685 -13.68 -11.36 -42.55
N LYS A 686 -13.48 -12.17 -41.49
CA LYS A 686 -14.09 -13.52 -41.36
C LYS A 686 -15.60 -13.48 -41.21
N ALA A 687 -16.15 -12.54 -40.42
CA ALA A 687 -17.58 -12.38 -40.25
C ALA A 687 -18.25 -11.90 -41.55
N ALA A 688 -17.61 -10.99 -42.29
CA ALA A 688 -18.06 -10.54 -43.61
C ALA A 688 -18.04 -11.67 -44.64
N ALA A 689 -17.00 -12.51 -44.65
CA ALA A 689 -16.93 -13.69 -45.52
C ALA A 689 -18.02 -14.73 -45.18
N ALA A 690 -18.28 -14.98 -43.89
CA ALA A 690 -19.35 -15.89 -43.45
C ALA A 690 -20.76 -15.35 -43.75
N ALA A 691 -20.97 -14.04 -43.62
CA ALA A 691 -22.24 -13.39 -43.96
C ALA A 691 -22.48 -13.37 -45.48
N ALA A 692 -21.44 -13.17 -46.29
CA ALA A 692 -21.53 -13.26 -47.76
C ALA A 692 -21.89 -14.68 -48.24
N ALA A 693 -21.46 -15.71 -47.52
CA ALA A 693 -21.84 -17.10 -47.82
C ALA A 693 -23.29 -17.46 -47.41
N ALA A 694 -23.94 -16.65 -46.58
CA ALA A 694 -25.29 -16.92 -46.05
C ALA A 694 -26.42 -16.21 -46.85
N ILE A 695 -26.09 -15.30 -47.78
CA ILE A 695 -27.07 -14.50 -48.53
C ILE A 695 -27.02 -14.90 -50.02
N GLY A 696 -27.86 -15.87 -50.41
CA GLY A 696 -28.28 -16.06 -51.81
C GLY A 696 -28.32 -17.53 -52.29
N PRO A 697 -29.49 -18.06 -52.71
CA PRO A 697 -29.60 -19.36 -53.36
C PRO A 697 -29.53 -19.31 -54.90
N ASP A 698 -29.24 -18.18 -55.55
CA ASP A 698 -29.11 -18.12 -57.01
C ASP A 698 -28.00 -17.16 -57.45
N GLY A 699 -27.02 -17.69 -58.19
CA GLY A 699 -26.09 -16.89 -59.01
C GLY A 699 -24.61 -17.04 -58.66
N GLY A 700 -23.95 -18.03 -59.28
CA GLY A 700 -22.49 -18.09 -59.46
C GLY A 700 -21.70 -18.45 -58.21
N ALA A 701 -21.06 -19.63 -58.22
CA ALA A 701 -20.07 -19.97 -57.20
C ALA A 701 -19.03 -18.84 -57.09
N PRO A 702 -18.72 -18.35 -55.88
CA PRO A 702 -17.65 -17.37 -55.73
C PRO A 702 -16.34 -18.05 -56.13
N GLU A 703 -15.69 -17.55 -57.18
CA GLU A 703 -14.28 -17.82 -57.46
C GLU A 703 -13.44 -17.24 -56.32
N GLY A 704 -13.34 -18.00 -55.23
CA GLY A 704 -12.69 -17.62 -53.99
C GLY A 704 -12.68 -18.72 -52.93
N ALA A 705 -13.04 -19.95 -53.29
CA ALA A 705 -12.70 -21.11 -52.46
C ALA A 705 -11.17 -21.29 -52.52
N GLY A 706 -10.50 -21.11 -51.38
CA GLY A 706 -9.06 -21.35 -51.27
C GLY A 706 -8.71 -22.71 -51.90
N SER A 707 -7.61 -22.77 -52.64
CA SER A 707 -7.21 -23.97 -53.37
C SER A 707 -7.17 -25.20 -52.45
N GLU A 708 -7.37 -26.41 -52.98
CA GLU A 708 -7.27 -27.66 -52.22
C GLU A 708 -5.96 -27.75 -51.40
N ALA A 709 -4.87 -27.18 -51.96
CA ALA A 709 -3.58 -27.00 -51.31
C ALA A 709 -3.62 -26.10 -50.06
N GLN A 710 -4.44 -25.04 -50.05
CA GLN A 710 -4.63 -24.16 -48.89
C GLN A 710 -5.40 -24.87 -47.77
N ALA A 711 -6.41 -25.67 -48.11
CA ALA A 711 -7.17 -26.45 -47.13
C ALA A 711 -6.35 -27.61 -46.53
N GLU A 712 -5.43 -28.20 -47.31
CA GLU A 712 -4.46 -29.17 -46.82
C GLU A 712 -3.40 -28.50 -45.93
N GLY A 713 -2.92 -27.32 -46.32
CA GLY A 713 -2.00 -26.50 -45.52
C GLY A 713 -2.56 -26.16 -44.14
N GLU A 714 -3.83 -25.73 -44.03
CA GLU A 714 -4.43 -25.43 -42.73
C GLU A 714 -4.61 -26.69 -41.85
N ARG A 715 -4.97 -27.84 -42.43
CA ARG A 715 -5.02 -29.12 -41.69
C ARG A 715 -3.65 -29.57 -41.19
N ALA A 716 -2.59 -29.33 -41.98
CA ALA A 716 -1.22 -29.56 -41.54
C ALA A 716 -0.83 -28.59 -40.41
N PHE A 717 -1.25 -27.33 -40.51
CA PHE A 717 -1.00 -26.32 -39.48
C PHE A 717 -1.69 -26.64 -38.16
N GLU A 718 -2.90 -27.19 -38.15
CA GLU A 718 -3.59 -27.62 -36.92
C GLU A 718 -2.76 -28.61 -36.08
N ARG A 719 -2.06 -29.54 -36.74
CA ARG A 719 -1.16 -30.50 -36.06
C ARG A 719 0.07 -29.79 -35.49
N VAL A 720 0.67 -28.89 -36.26
CA VAL A 720 1.80 -28.07 -35.81
C VAL A 720 1.38 -27.13 -34.67
N ALA A 721 0.16 -26.61 -34.70
CA ALA A 721 -0.40 -25.76 -33.66
C ALA A 721 -0.54 -26.50 -32.32
N ALA A 722 -0.90 -27.80 -32.34
CA ALA A 722 -0.87 -28.65 -31.16
C ALA A 722 0.53 -28.77 -30.56
N ASP A 723 1.56 -29.03 -31.38
CA ASP A 723 2.96 -29.09 -30.95
C ASP A 723 3.46 -27.75 -30.39
N ILE A 724 3.09 -26.62 -31.02
CA ILE A 724 3.40 -25.27 -30.52
C ILE A 724 2.72 -25.03 -29.18
N ALA A 725 1.43 -25.36 -29.04
CA ALA A 725 0.67 -25.22 -27.80
C ALA A 725 1.30 -26.04 -26.66
N ALA A 726 1.66 -27.29 -26.92
CA ALA A 726 2.32 -28.19 -25.97
C ALA A 726 3.70 -27.65 -25.53
N SER A 727 4.52 -27.22 -26.50
CA SER A 727 5.84 -26.65 -26.24
C SER A 727 5.75 -25.34 -25.43
N PHE A 728 4.77 -24.49 -25.76
CA PHE A 728 4.47 -23.25 -25.02
C PHE A 728 4.02 -23.53 -23.59
N GLN A 729 3.03 -24.40 -23.39
CA GLN A 729 2.51 -24.75 -22.07
C GLN A 729 3.63 -25.31 -21.18
N ARG A 730 4.44 -26.23 -21.71
CA ARG A 730 5.61 -26.77 -21.01
C ARG A 730 6.56 -25.66 -20.56
N THR A 731 6.80 -24.67 -21.40
CA THR A 731 7.72 -23.56 -21.11
C THR A 731 7.17 -22.64 -20.03
N VAL A 732 5.87 -22.33 -20.06
CA VAL A 732 5.19 -21.56 -19.02
C VAL A 732 5.21 -22.30 -17.68
N VAL A 733 4.87 -23.59 -17.66
CA VAL A 733 4.90 -24.43 -16.45
C VAL A 733 6.32 -24.47 -15.87
N ALA A 734 7.34 -24.74 -16.68
CA ALA A 734 8.72 -24.76 -16.24
C ALA A 734 9.17 -23.40 -15.65
N PHE A 735 8.68 -22.29 -16.21
CA PHE A 735 8.99 -20.96 -15.71
C PHE A 735 8.32 -20.68 -14.36
N LEU A 736 7.03 -21.03 -14.21
CA LEU A 736 6.33 -20.94 -12.93
C LEU A 736 7.02 -21.79 -11.86
N GLN A 737 7.37 -23.04 -12.17
CA GLN A 737 8.12 -23.92 -11.28
C GLN A 737 9.46 -23.32 -10.86
N GLN A 738 10.23 -22.75 -11.80
CA GLN A 738 11.52 -22.13 -11.51
C GLN A 738 11.39 -20.99 -10.49
N ARG A 739 10.40 -20.09 -10.69
CA ARG A 739 10.22 -18.93 -9.80
C ARG A 739 9.64 -19.34 -8.45
N THR A 740 8.71 -20.28 -8.41
CA THR A 740 8.15 -20.82 -7.15
C THR A 740 9.22 -21.54 -6.33
N ARG A 741 10.04 -22.40 -6.96
CA ARG A 741 11.17 -23.06 -6.29
C ARG A 741 12.14 -22.05 -5.70
N ARG A 742 12.39 -20.96 -6.41
CA ARG A 742 13.25 -19.88 -5.92
C ARG A 742 12.64 -19.15 -4.73
N ALA A 743 11.36 -18.83 -4.77
CA ALA A 743 10.67 -18.21 -3.65
C ALA A 743 10.71 -19.10 -2.40
N LEU A 744 10.47 -20.41 -2.55
CA LEU A 744 10.62 -21.36 -1.45
C LEU A 744 12.07 -21.45 -0.95
N GLY A 745 13.06 -21.39 -1.85
CA GLY A 745 14.48 -21.29 -1.49
C GLY A 745 14.77 -20.05 -0.64
N TRP A 746 14.30 -18.88 -1.07
CA TRP A 746 14.43 -17.63 -0.30
C TRP A 746 13.80 -17.73 1.09
N LEU A 747 12.61 -18.33 1.20
CA LEU A 747 11.97 -18.52 2.50
C LEU A 747 12.76 -19.49 3.39
N LYS A 748 13.29 -20.57 2.82
CA LYS A 748 14.14 -21.53 3.55
C LYS A 748 15.41 -20.85 4.06
N ASP A 749 16.05 -20.04 3.23
CA ASP A 749 17.26 -19.28 3.60
C ASP A 749 16.95 -18.24 4.68
N ASP A 750 15.85 -17.49 4.54
CA ASP A 750 15.39 -16.51 5.54
C ASP A 750 15.15 -17.19 6.90
N CYS A 751 14.52 -18.38 6.91
CA CYS A 751 14.26 -19.15 8.14
C CYS A 751 15.56 -19.62 8.79
N ALA A 752 16.53 -20.08 7.99
CA ALA A 752 17.82 -20.54 8.49
C ALA A 752 18.67 -19.40 9.08
N GLN A 753 18.58 -18.20 8.51
CA GLN A 753 19.39 -17.04 8.92
C GLN A 753 18.79 -16.25 10.09
N HIS A 754 17.48 -16.01 10.08
CA HIS A 754 16.84 -15.06 10.99
C HIS A 754 15.98 -15.70 12.08
N GLY A 755 15.76 -17.02 12.01
CA GLY A 755 14.79 -17.71 12.84
C GLY A 755 13.36 -17.37 12.41
N GLY A 756 12.56 -18.38 12.10
CA GLY A 756 11.18 -18.21 11.63
C GLY A 756 10.57 -19.53 11.18
N GLU A 757 9.26 -19.50 10.95
CA GLU A 757 8.52 -20.65 10.45
C GLU A 757 8.51 -20.65 8.90
N MET A 758 8.86 -21.80 8.32
CA MET A 758 8.73 -22.02 6.89
C MET A 758 7.26 -21.97 6.48
N ALA A 759 6.99 -21.66 5.21
CA ALA A 759 5.64 -21.75 4.67
C ALA A 759 5.06 -23.16 4.91
N THR A 760 3.89 -23.25 5.51
CA THR A 760 3.19 -24.50 5.84
C THR A 760 2.63 -25.18 4.60
N CYS A 761 2.40 -24.43 3.52
CA CYS A 761 1.84 -24.89 2.27
C CYS A 761 2.13 -23.91 1.12
N LEU A 762 1.99 -24.40 -0.11
CA LEU A 762 1.91 -23.60 -1.33
C LEU A 762 0.44 -23.53 -1.77
N VAL A 763 -0.17 -22.35 -1.69
CA VAL A 763 -1.51 -22.09 -2.23
C VAL A 763 -1.39 -21.55 -3.64
N VAL A 764 -2.08 -22.16 -4.60
CA VAL A 764 -2.13 -21.68 -5.99
C VAL A 764 -3.57 -21.34 -6.36
N ALA A 765 -3.83 -20.07 -6.69
CA ALA A 765 -5.16 -19.56 -6.96
C ALA A 765 -5.20 -18.69 -8.24
N GLY A 766 -6.41 -18.42 -8.74
CA GLY A 766 -6.65 -17.72 -10.01
C GLY A 766 -6.92 -18.66 -11.19
N GLY A 767 -7.42 -18.13 -12.30
CA GLY A 767 -7.88 -18.92 -13.45
C GLY A 767 -6.84 -19.85 -14.07
N VAL A 768 -5.56 -19.48 -14.09
CA VAL A 768 -4.48 -20.34 -14.64
C VAL A 768 -4.19 -21.53 -13.72
N ALA A 769 -4.56 -21.45 -12.44
CA ALA A 769 -4.47 -22.56 -11.52
C ALA A 769 -5.43 -23.72 -11.88
N ALA A 770 -6.39 -23.52 -12.79
CA ALA A 770 -7.23 -24.61 -13.31
C ALA A 770 -6.47 -25.54 -14.28
N ASN A 771 -5.35 -25.10 -14.85
CA ASN A 771 -4.55 -25.87 -15.80
C ASN A 771 -3.89 -27.08 -15.13
N THR A 772 -4.12 -28.28 -15.66
CA THR A 772 -3.64 -29.54 -15.10
C THR A 772 -2.12 -29.64 -15.10
N ALA A 773 -1.45 -29.22 -16.18
CA ALA A 773 0.02 -29.24 -16.24
C ALA A 773 0.65 -28.25 -15.22
N VAL A 774 0.02 -27.10 -14.98
CA VAL A 774 0.43 -26.16 -13.93
C VAL A 774 0.24 -26.78 -12.54
N ARG A 775 -0.88 -27.48 -12.30
CA ARG A 775 -1.16 -28.17 -11.03
C ARG A 775 -0.11 -29.25 -10.73
N GLU A 776 0.15 -30.14 -11.68
CA GLU A 776 1.13 -31.20 -11.54
C GLU A 776 2.53 -30.63 -11.30
N GLY A 777 2.93 -29.63 -12.10
CA GLY A 777 4.25 -29.02 -12.01
C GLY A 777 4.51 -28.33 -10.67
N LEU A 778 3.54 -27.57 -10.15
CA LEU A 778 3.69 -26.85 -8.88
C LEU A 778 3.55 -27.76 -7.67
N THR A 779 2.72 -28.81 -7.76
CA THR A 779 2.64 -29.85 -6.72
C THR A 779 3.98 -30.56 -6.55
N ALA A 780 4.67 -30.88 -7.65
CA ALA A 780 6.02 -31.43 -7.60
C ALA A 780 7.01 -30.49 -6.90
N VAL A 781 6.97 -29.18 -7.21
CA VAL A 781 7.84 -28.17 -6.56
C VAL A 781 7.55 -28.07 -5.06
N ALA A 782 6.29 -28.08 -4.63
CA ALA A 782 5.95 -28.07 -3.21
C ALA A 782 6.49 -29.31 -2.48
N GLY A 783 6.39 -30.49 -3.13
CA GLY A 783 6.94 -31.75 -2.63
C GLY A 783 8.45 -31.73 -2.40
N GLU A 784 9.22 -31.01 -3.24
CA GLU A 784 10.67 -30.82 -3.04
C GLU A 784 11.02 -30.11 -1.71
N PHE A 785 10.09 -29.32 -1.17
CA PHE A 785 10.25 -28.61 0.11
C PHE A 785 9.47 -29.28 1.26
N GLY A 786 8.84 -30.43 1.02
CA GLY A 786 8.10 -31.17 2.05
C GLY A 786 6.81 -30.49 2.51
N ILE A 787 6.21 -29.62 1.69
CA ILE A 787 4.99 -28.88 2.02
C ILE A 787 3.85 -29.26 1.06
N PRO A 788 2.59 -29.31 1.53
CA PRO A 788 1.45 -29.56 0.66
C PRO A 788 1.22 -28.41 -0.32
N CYS A 789 0.77 -28.74 -1.54
CA CYS A 789 0.25 -27.77 -2.50
C CYS A 789 -1.28 -27.79 -2.50
N MET A 790 -1.90 -26.63 -2.29
CA MET A 790 -3.34 -26.48 -2.15
C MET A 790 -3.91 -25.63 -3.29
N TYR A 791 -5.06 -26.07 -3.79
CA TYR A 791 -5.79 -25.40 -4.86
C TYR A 791 -7.24 -25.25 -4.45
N PRO A 792 -7.88 -24.09 -4.68
CA PRO A 792 -9.33 -24.01 -4.63
C PRO A 792 -9.97 -25.00 -5.62
N PRO A 793 -11.19 -25.48 -5.35
CA PRO A 793 -12.02 -26.09 -6.37
C PRO A 793 -12.12 -25.16 -7.59
N ILE A 794 -12.14 -25.73 -8.81
CA ILE A 794 -12.08 -24.95 -10.06
C ILE A 794 -13.18 -23.86 -10.10
N LYS A 795 -14.38 -24.18 -9.64
CA LYS A 795 -15.51 -23.23 -9.54
C LYS A 795 -15.28 -22.01 -8.64
N TYR A 796 -14.23 -22.03 -7.80
CA TYR A 796 -13.83 -20.95 -6.90
C TYR A 796 -12.46 -20.34 -7.25
N CYS A 797 -11.86 -20.75 -8.38
CA CYS A 797 -10.62 -20.16 -8.90
C CYS A 797 -10.85 -18.87 -9.70
N THR A 798 -12.05 -18.69 -10.25
CA THR A 798 -12.49 -17.47 -10.94
C THR A 798 -13.18 -16.52 -9.96
N ASP A 799 -13.45 -15.29 -10.39
CA ASP A 799 -14.04 -14.27 -9.52
C ASP A 799 -15.45 -14.68 -9.07
N ASN A 800 -15.72 -14.59 -7.77
CA ASN A 800 -16.96 -15.07 -7.18
C ASN A 800 -17.27 -14.36 -5.84
N GLY A 801 -18.54 -14.38 -5.41
CA GLY A 801 -18.94 -13.75 -4.15
C GLY A 801 -18.48 -14.53 -2.91
N LEU A 802 -18.19 -15.83 -3.06
CA LEU A 802 -17.84 -16.72 -1.97
C LEU A 802 -16.49 -16.37 -1.35
N MET A 803 -15.48 -16.11 -2.19
CA MET A 803 -14.15 -15.69 -1.74
C MET A 803 -14.22 -14.38 -0.95
N VAL A 804 -15.08 -13.45 -1.38
CA VAL A 804 -15.25 -12.14 -0.72
C VAL A 804 -15.93 -12.30 0.62
N ALA A 805 -17.01 -13.08 0.68
CA ALA A 805 -17.72 -13.32 1.92
C ALA A 805 -16.85 -14.08 2.95
N TRP A 806 -16.08 -15.08 2.52
CA TRP A 806 -15.17 -15.80 3.42
C TRP A 806 -14.01 -14.93 3.91
N ALA A 807 -13.38 -14.15 3.01
CA ALA A 807 -12.40 -13.15 3.42
C ALA A 807 -13.02 -12.12 4.39
N GLY A 808 -14.28 -11.76 4.15
CA GLY A 808 -15.11 -10.95 5.03
C GLY A 808 -15.22 -11.54 6.43
N VAL A 809 -15.54 -12.83 6.55
CA VAL A 809 -15.59 -13.55 7.84
C VAL A 809 -14.23 -13.53 8.55
N GLU A 810 -13.14 -13.88 7.85
CA GLU A 810 -11.81 -13.90 8.47
C GLU A 810 -11.36 -12.49 8.92
N ARG A 811 -11.69 -11.46 8.15
CA ARG A 811 -11.43 -10.05 8.49
C ARG A 811 -12.31 -9.57 9.65
N LEU A 812 -13.59 -9.94 9.67
CA LEU A 812 -14.53 -9.60 10.73
C LEU A 812 -14.08 -10.17 12.09
N ARG A 813 -13.60 -11.42 12.12
CA ARG A 813 -13.02 -12.06 13.34
C ARG A 813 -11.84 -11.27 13.93
N LEU A 814 -11.12 -10.53 13.09
CA LEU A 814 -9.98 -9.72 13.49
C LEU A 814 -10.34 -8.24 13.75
N GLY A 815 -11.63 -7.90 13.71
CA GLY A 815 -12.09 -6.52 13.87
C GLY A 815 -11.77 -5.61 12.67
N LEU A 816 -11.46 -6.17 11.50
CA LEU A 816 -11.05 -5.42 10.31
C LEU A 816 -12.28 -5.00 9.46
N PHE A 817 -13.13 -4.15 10.04
CA PHE A 817 -14.35 -3.64 9.41
C PHE A 817 -14.56 -2.15 9.70
N THR A 818 -15.52 -1.54 9.02
CA THR A 818 -15.99 -0.18 9.31
C THR A 818 -17.49 -0.17 9.57
N MET A 819 -17.96 0.78 10.37
CA MET A 819 -19.38 1.00 10.57
C MET A 819 -19.85 2.12 9.63
N PRO A 820 -20.84 1.85 8.77
CA PRO A 820 -21.36 2.86 7.86
C PRO A 820 -21.98 4.04 8.62
N PRO A 821 -21.96 5.26 8.06
CA PRO A 821 -22.59 6.42 8.67
C PRO A 821 -24.11 6.23 8.78
N ALA A 822 -24.72 6.83 9.80
CA ALA A 822 -26.17 6.81 9.99
C ALA A 822 -26.93 7.54 8.87
N ASP A 823 -26.30 8.55 8.27
CA ASP A 823 -26.84 9.26 7.12
C ASP A 823 -26.38 8.60 5.81
N THR A 824 -27.34 8.10 5.03
CA THR A 824 -27.08 7.44 3.76
C THR A 824 -26.71 8.38 2.62
N SER A 825 -26.92 9.70 2.77
CA SER A 825 -26.71 10.71 1.72
C SER A 825 -25.23 10.95 1.36
N ALA A 826 -24.30 10.56 2.25
CA ALA A 826 -22.85 10.72 2.08
C ALA A 826 -22.09 9.38 2.01
N VAL A 827 -22.80 8.27 1.83
CA VAL A 827 -22.26 6.91 1.88
C VAL A 827 -21.10 6.68 0.91
N GLU A 828 -21.14 7.31 -0.26
CA GLU A 828 -20.09 7.19 -1.29
C GLU A 828 -18.70 7.69 -0.84
N LYS A 829 -18.64 8.43 0.27
CA LYS A 829 -17.42 9.03 0.83
C LYS A 829 -16.85 8.23 2.01
N HIS A 830 -17.51 7.13 2.40
CA HIS A 830 -17.16 6.38 3.61
C HIS A 830 -16.01 5.39 3.41
N VAL A 831 -15.92 4.78 2.23
CA VAL A 831 -14.86 3.84 1.87
C VAL A 831 -14.38 4.16 0.47
N ASP A 832 -13.08 4.37 0.32
CA ASP A 832 -12.47 4.55 -1.00
C ASP A 832 -12.31 3.20 -1.70
N VAL A 833 -12.63 3.16 -2.99
CA VAL A 833 -12.17 2.06 -3.85
C VAL A 833 -10.68 2.25 -4.15
N LEU A 834 -9.95 1.16 -4.24
CA LEU A 834 -8.52 1.13 -4.53
C LEU A 834 -8.27 0.35 -5.83
N PRO A 835 -8.46 0.96 -7.01
CA PRO A 835 -8.27 0.29 -8.30
C PRO A 835 -6.91 -0.37 -8.44
N ARG A 836 -5.90 0.23 -7.79
CA ARG A 836 -4.61 -0.41 -7.51
C ARG A 836 -4.43 -0.50 -6.01
N TRP A 837 -4.43 -1.73 -5.52
CA TRP A 837 -4.13 -2.05 -4.14
C TRP A 837 -3.05 -3.14 -4.14
N PRO A 838 -1.79 -2.78 -3.85
CA PRO A 838 -0.76 -3.79 -3.65
C PRO A 838 -1.09 -4.63 -2.42
N LEU A 839 -1.02 -5.96 -2.55
CA LEU A 839 -1.36 -6.89 -1.48
C LEU A 839 -0.42 -6.75 -0.26
N GLY A 840 0.82 -6.30 -0.49
CA GLY A 840 1.81 -6.00 0.56
C GLY A 840 3.10 -5.38 -0.02
N PRO A 841 4.09 -5.06 0.82
CA PRO A 841 5.41 -4.60 0.36
C PRO A 841 6.11 -5.64 -0.52
N THR A 842 6.90 -5.16 -1.49
CA THR A 842 7.74 -6.02 -2.35
C THR A 842 9.06 -6.34 -1.67
N ASP A 843 9.48 -7.60 -1.75
CA ASP A 843 10.77 -8.06 -1.24
C ASP A 843 11.92 -7.36 -1.99
N PRO A 844 12.90 -6.78 -1.27
CA PRO A 844 14.01 -6.06 -1.89
C PRO A 844 14.79 -6.87 -2.93
N ARG A 845 14.89 -8.20 -2.77
CA ARG A 845 15.57 -9.09 -3.73
C ARG A 845 14.90 -9.15 -5.10
N SER A 846 13.63 -8.73 -5.19
CA SER A 846 12.87 -8.61 -6.43
C SER A 846 12.76 -7.18 -6.95
N VAL A 847 13.28 -6.20 -6.21
CA VAL A 847 13.42 -4.82 -6.68
C VAL A 847 14.76 -4.70 -7.39
N VAL A 848 14.72 -4.40 -8.69
CA VAL A 848 15.93 -4.17 -9.45
C VAL A 848 16.24 -2.68 -9.45
N ALA A 849 17.36 -2.30 -8.83
CA ALA A 849 17.85 -0.93 -8.87
C ALA A 849 18.08 -0.51 -10.35
N PRO A 850 17.67 0.70 -10.75
CA PRO A 850 18.00 1.20 -12.08
C PRO A 850 19.52 1.20 -12.23
N SER A 851 20.02 0.52 -13.26
CA SER A 851 21.44 0.52 -13.57
C SER A 851 21.89 1.96 -13.80
N CYS A 852 22.83 2.43 -12.98
CA CYS A 852 23.66 3.58 -13.34
C CYS A 852 24.32 3.23 -14.69
N ASN A 853 23.88 3.88 -15.76
CA ASN A 853 24.42 3.67 -17.10
C ASN A 853 25.92 4.01 -17.06
N LYS A 854 26.76 2.98 -17.00
CA LYS A 854 28.19 3.08 -17.28
C LYS A 854 28.35 3.41 -18.77
N HIS A 855 28.70 4.67 -19.01
CA HIS A 855 29.41 5.24 -20.16
C HIS A 855 28.89 4.96 -21.59
N ARG A 856 28.59 6.06 -22.29
CA ARG A 856 29.06 6.25 -23.66
C ARG A 856 29.79 7.59 -23.74
N THR A 857 31.06 7.56 -23.34
CA THR A 857 32.07 8.50 -23.81
C THR A 857 32.49 8.05 -25.20
N THR A 858 32.03 8.76 -26.22
CA THR A 858 32.76 9.18 -27.43
C THR A 858 31.97 10.33 -28.03
#